data_AF-A0A3S0W813-F1
#
_entry.id   AF-A0A3S0W813-F1
#
_cell.length_a   1.000
_cell.length_b   1.000
_cell.length_c   1.000
_cell.angle_alpha   90.00
_cell.angle_beta   90.00
_cell.angle_gamma   90.00
#
_symmetry.space_group_name_H-M   'P 1'
#
loop_
_entity.id
_entity.type
_entity.pdbx_description
1 polymer ?
#
loop_
_entity_poly.entity_id
_entity_poly.type
_entity_poly.pdbx_seq_one_letter_code
_entity_poly.pdbx_strand_id
1 'polypeptide(L)'
;MSRNRKSWAGVEDPLWYKDAIIYQLHVKAFGDSSQDGFGDFRGLIQRLDYLQELGVDTLWLMPFYPSPLRDDGYDISDYQNVHPDYGTLADCRAFIHEAHARNLKVITELVINHTSDQHPWFQTARRAPPGSLERNFYIWNDDDRKFPETRIIFTDTETSNWAWDPVAKQYYWHRFFSHQPDLNHNNPAVVKAVIKVMRFWLDLGVDGLRLDAIPYLCVREGTSNENLPETHSVIKRMRSVVDRHYRSRLFLAEANQWPEDVRDYFGDGDECHMAYHFPLMPRMFMAIAQEDHYPIFEILEQTPDIPENCQWAIFLRNHDELTLEMVTDRERDYMYRTYAADPRMRVNVGIRRRLAPLLDNDSSKIKLMKSLLLSMPGTPIIYYGDEIGMGDNFYLGDRNGVRTPMQWSPDRNAGFSRADPQLLYLPPIMDPIYGYQAVNVEAQQREPASLLNWMKRLIAVRRSCQAFGRGRLDMLRPGNRKILAYVRTYGDETVLCVANLSRSAQPVELDLKPYKGQVPVEMLGQTAFPPISELPYLLTLPRHGFYWFRLTQAAPPAWHEDTLPGLELRVLVLFHGWKSFFVDQVEPGRRAMAAALHERLVREVLPAFLPTQRWFAGKGGHIEKVEFEKYDIWPDRSEWLLARIRVWLAGRPEPQDYGLPLALAWGDNSDEKLRPLWPYALAKVRVRAKMGLLYGAFADERFCQYLVGMIARSARLPLGQGWLRFSATRLFADLAGDAPESLPAKRLALDSSNTTIAFGDRLLMKAYRRLQPGINPELEMGRFLTEIGFPNIAPLAGALEYESEDGDSTTLVLLQGFVANQGDAWSYTLDYLKRFLDDCRQGMETVSAAGASAHASYLLFAATLGRRTGELHRALAQTTGDSAFDPEPISATDSAEWSDQIRGEIKTTFERLEQILSRLPEPARLLAEQILELRSVASARVAQIEALTLQAMKTRYHGDYHLGQVLVARDDVIIIDFEGEPSRSLAERRAKHSPLRDVVGMLRSFNYAAHAALRQATADGTCDPATFLPHVNDWERQTRAAFLEGYVEAVGNSPGYPTDPDQVNVLLELFTLEKACYELRYELDNRPDWVSIPLEGLYERLSCETQHMPRCNNL
;
A
#
# COMPACT_ATOMS: atom_id res chain seq x y z
N MET A 1 64.71 -31.37 7.13
CA MET A 1 64.94 -31.14 5.70
C MET A 1 63.60 -30.88 5.03
N SER A 2 63.46 -29.67 4.49
CA SER A 2 62.26 -29.04 3.94
C SER A 2 61.88 -29.54 2.54
N ARG A 3 60.57 -29.60 2.22
CA ARG A 3 60.03 -29.27 0.89
C ARG A 3 58.53 -28.93 0.95
N ASN A 4 58.27 -27.61 0.91
CA ASN A 4 57.10 -26.89 0.39
C ASN A 4 55.72 -27.56 0.41
N ARG A 5 54.95 -27.33 1.49
CA ARG A 5 53.54 -26.97 1.38
C ARG A 5 53.47 -25.45 1.30
N LYS A 6 53.21 -24.90 0.10
CA LYS A 6 52.78 -23.50 -0.02
C LYS A 6 51.45 -23.40 0.73
N SER A 7 51.49 -22.81 1.91
CA SER A 7 50.33 -22.35 2.66
C SER A 7 49.49 -21.45 1.76
N TRP A 8 48.21 -21.78 1.64
CA TRP A 8 47.19 -20.88 1.09
C TRP A 8 47.33 -19.51 1.77
N ALA A 9 47.62 -18.48 0.97
CA ALA A 9 47.64 -17.09 1.38
C ALA A 9 46.27 -16.49 1.03
N GLY A 10 45.43 -16.40 2.04
CA GLY A 10 44.05 -15.92 1.95
C GLY A 10 43.35 -16.39 3.20
N VAL A 11 43.37 -15.58 4.25
CA VAL A 11 42.46 -15.77 5.38
C VAL A 11 41.07 -15.44 4.82
N GLU A 12 40.42 -16.42 4.20
CA GLU A 12 39.06 -16.28 3.66
C GLU A 12 38.10 -16.04 4.80
N ASP A 13 37.33 -14.96 4.70
CA ASP A 13 36.27 -14.62 5.64
C ASP A 13 35.42 -15.87 5.95
N PRO A 14 35.35 -16.33 7.22
CA PRO A 14 34.55 -17.50 7.57
C PRO A 14 33.05 -17.29 7.29
N LEU A 15 32.60 -16.05 7.10
CA LEU A 15 31.23 -15.65 6.79
C LEU A 15 31.00 -15.30 5.31
N TRP A 16 31.87 -15.77 4.39
CA TRP A 16 31.78 -15.48 2.95
C TRP A 16 30.37 -15.69 2.35
N TYR A 17 29.64 -16.68 2.88
CA TYR A 17 28.29 -17.02 2.44
C TYR A 17 27.26 -15.91 2.67
N LYS A 18 27.54 -14.92 3.53
CA LYS A 18 26.67 -13.75 3.74
C LYS A 18 26.65 -12.78 2.56
N ASP A 19 27.75 -12.71 1.81
CA ASP A 19 27.89 -11.82 0.66
C ASP A 19 27.67 -12.54 -0.68
N ALA A 20 27.67 -13.86 -0.65
CA ALA A 20 27.56 -14.71 -1.82
C ALA A 20 26.33 -14.43 -2.70
N ILE A 21 26.44 -14.84 -3.95
CA ILE A 21 25.32 -14.94 -4.89
C ILE A 21 25.37 -16.35 -5.46
N ILE A 22 24.43 -17.17 -5.01
CA ILE A 22 24.40 -18.59 -5.28
C ILE A 22 23.64 -18.83 -6.59
N TYR A 23 24.16 -19.70 -7.43
CA TYR A 23 23.51 -20.16 -8.65
C TYR A 23 23.24 -21.66 -8.56
N GLN A 24 21.97 -22.01 -8.53
CA GLN A 24 21.49 -23.38 -8.47
C GLN A 24 21.41 -23.97 -9.87
N LEU A 25 22.12 -25.07 -10.12
CA LEU A 25 22.09 -25.77 -11.40
C LEU A 25 22.17 -27.28 -11.23
N HIS A 26 21.77 -28.00 -12.29
CA HIS A 26 21.96 -29.43 -12.41
C HIS A 26 23.01 -29.75 -13.46
N VAL A 27 23.99 -30.60 -13.13
CA VAL A 27 25.04 -31.03 -14.09
C VAL A 27 24.44 -31.57 -15.39
N LYS A 28 23.45 -32.47 -15.28
CA LYS A 28 22.71 -33.06 -16.41
C LYS A 28 22.05 -32.05 -17.36
N ALA A 29 21.74 -30.83 -16.91
CA ALA A 29 20.91 -29.87 -17.63
C ALA A 29 21.71 -28.71 -18.23
N PHE A 30 22.99 -28.58 -17.88
CA PHE A 30 23.73 -27.33 -18.13
C PHE A 30 24.60 -27.38 -19.38
N GLY A 31 25.31 -28.48 -19.66
CA GLY A 31 26.07 -28.61 -20.91
C GLY A 31 26.53 -30.05 -21.14
N ASP A 32 26.28 -30.55 -22.35
CA ASP A 32 26.64 -31.90 -22.79
C ASP A 32 27.91 -31.83 -23.66
N SER A 33 29.03 -32.35 -23.14
CA SER A 33 30.30 -32.41 -23.86
C SER A 33 30.49 -33.71 -24.61
N SER A 34 29.95 -34.83 -24.11
CA SER A 34 30.02 -36.17 -24.72
C SER A 34 29.10 -36.34 -25.94
N GLN A 35 28.12 -35.44 -26.10
CA GLN A 35 27.07 -35.46 -27.12
C GLN A 35 26.17 -36.71 -27.04
N ASP A 36 25.94 -37.22 -25.83
CA ASP A 36 25.08 -38.39 -25.58
C ASP A 36 23.65 -38.03 -25.15
N GLY A 37 23.36 -36.74 -24.97
CA GLY A 37 22.06 -36.22 -24.57
C GLY A 37 21.95 -35.88 -23.08
N PHE A 38 23.00 -36.11 -22.29
CA PHE A 38 23.10 -35.75 -20.87
C PHE A 38 24.19 -34.70 -20.63
N GLY A 39 23.93 -33.77 -19.73
CA GLY A 39 24.95 -32.82 -19.29
C GLY A 39 25.96 -33.47 -18.35
N ASP A 40 27.22 -33.06 -18.45
CA ASP A 40 28.33 -33.68 -17.75
C ASP A 40 29.29 -32.63 -17.12
N PHE A 41 30.17 -33.06 -16.22
CA PHE A 41 31.09 -32.15 -15.53
C PHE A 41 32.05 -31.40 -16.47
N ARG A 42 32.46 -32.00 -17.60
CA ARG A 42 33.34 -31.33 -18.58
C ARG A 42 32.57 -30.28 -19.36
N GLY A 43 31.32 -30.56 -19.71
CA GLY A 43 30.40 -29.59 -20.28
C GLY A 43 30.17 -28.41 -19.32
N LEU A 44 29.97 -28.69 -18.03
CA LEU A 44 29.86 -27.65 -17.00
C LEU A 44 31.14 -26.80 -16.87
N ILE A 45 32.33 -27.41 -16.92
CA ILE A 45 33.62 -26.68 -16.93
C ILE A 45 33.68 -25.68 -18.09
N GLN A 46 33.22 -26.06 -19.28
CA GLN A 46 33.19 -25.16 -20.46
C GLN A 46 32.25 -23.97 -20.30
N ARG A 47 31.34 -23.99 -19.32
CA ARG A 47 30.37 -22.93 -19.05
C ARG A 47 30.69 -22.10 -17.80
N LEU A 48 31.80 -22.37 -17.12
CA LEU A 48 32.20 -21.60 -15.93
C LEU A 48 32.46 -20.12 -16.23
N ASP A 49 32.98 -19.80 -17.41
CA ASP A 49 33.23 -18.41 -17.81
C ASP A 49 31.92 -17.61 -17.90
N TYR A 50 30.83 -18.24 -18.40
CA TYR A 50 29.50 -17.63 -18.41
C TYR A 50 29.00 -17.30 -16.99
N LEU A 51 29.16 -18.23 -16.06
CA LEU A 51 28.72 -18.06 -14.67
C LEU A 51 29.55 -16.95 -13.99
N GLN A 52 30.86 -16.93 -14.21
CA GLN A 52 31.72 -15.86 -13.70
C GLN A 52 31.32 -14.49 -14.27
N GLU A 53 31.06 -14.41 -15.58
CA GLU A 53 30.58 -13.18 -16.23
C GLU A 53 29.18 -12.74 -15.76
N LEU A 54 28.33 -13.68 -15.34
CA LEU A 54 27.04 -13.36 -14.73
C LEU A 54 27.22 -12.61 -13.40
N GLY A 55 28.35 -12.84 -12.72
CA GLY A 55 28.71 -12.21 -11.45
C GLY A 55 28.33 -13.04 -10.22
N VAL A 56 27.93 -14.29 -10.42
CA VAL A 56 27.73 -15.26 -9.32
C VAL A 56 29.10 -15.71 -8.79
N ASP A 57 29.17 -16.04 -7.51
CA ASP A 57 30.42 -16.48 -6.87
C ASP A 57 30.31 -17.87 -6.24
N THR A 58 29.12 -18.46 -6.25
CA THR A 58 28.86 -19.74 -5.60
C THR A 58 27.94 -20.59 -6.44
N LEU A 59 28.32 -21.83 -6.70
CA LEU A 59 27.56 -22.79 -7.50
C LEU A 59 26.98 -23.85 -6.58
N TRP A 60 25.65 -23.97 -6.55
CA TRP A 60 24.97 -25.06 -5.88
C TRP A 60 24.58 -26.12 -6.91
N LEU A 61 25.19 -27.29 -6.79
CA LEU A 61 24.90 -28.45 -7.62
C LEU A 61 23.82 -29.32 -6.98
N MET A 62 22.76 -29.59 -7.75
CA MET A 62 21.81 -30.68 -7.49
C MET A 62 22.52 -32.05 -7.42
N PRO A 63 21.85 -33.13 -6.94
CA PRO A 63 22.49 -34.42 -6.78
C PRO A 63 23.12 -34.92 -8.09
N PHE A 64 24.38 -35.33 -8.02
CA PHE A 64 25.14 -35.90 -9.15
C PHE A 64 25.69 -37.29 -8.84
N TYR A 65 25.20 -37.90 -7.76
CA TYR A 65 25.61 -39.21 -7.26
C TYR A 65 25.01 -40.34 -8.10
N PRO A 66 25.60 -41.54 -8.12
CA PRO A 66 24.92 -42.73 -8.63
C PRO A 66 23.56 -42.89 -7.97
N SER A 67 22.56 -43.10 -8.81
CA SER A 67 21.14 -43.14 -8.46
C SER A 67 20.40 -43.83 -9.61
N PRO A 68 19.27 -44.52 -9.37
CA PRO A 68 18.40 -44.98 -10.44
C PRO A 68 17.53 -43.87 -11.03
N LEU A 69 17.69 -42.62 -10.55
CA LEU A 69 17.04 -41.39 -11.01
C LEU A 69 15.50 -41.44 -10.92
N ARG A 70 14.96 -42.18 -9.94
CA ARG A 70 13.50 -42.28 -9.75
C ARG A 70 12.94 -41.05 -9.03
N ASP A 71 13.78 -40.34 -8.29
CA ASP A 71 13.55 -38.98 -7.79
C ASP A 71 14.69 -38.06 -8.22
N ASP A 72 15.10 -38.21 -9.48
CA ASP A 72 16.05 -37.33 -10.14
C ASP A 72 17.41 -37.14 -9.44
N GLY A 73 17.90 -38.19 -8.77
CA GLY A 73 19.19 -38.18 -8.09
C GLY A 73 19.11 -38.02 -6.57
N TYR A 74 17.94 -37.67 -6.00
CA TYR A 74 17.74 -37.63 -4.55
C TYR A 74 17.69 -39.03 -3.93
N ASP A 75 17.32 -40.05 -4.72
CA ASP A 75 17.44 -41.46 -4.37
C ASP A 75 18.86 -41.99 -4.62
N ILE A 76 19.79 -41.67 -3.70
CA ILE A 76 21.22 -42.00 -3.84
C ILE A 76 21.51 -43.49 -3.61
N SER A 77 22.22 -44.13 -4.54
CA SER A 77 22.69 -45.53 -4.43
C SER A 77 24.18 -45.66 -4.06
N ASP A 78 24.99 -44.61 -4.26
CA ASP A 78 26.37 -44.51 -3.76
C ASP A 78 26.76 -43.05 -3.48
N TYR A 79 26.98 -42.70 -2.21
CA TYR A 79 27.31 -41.34 -1.79
C TYR A 79 28.72 -40.85 -2.18
N GLN A 80 29.65 -41.75 -2.51
CA GLN A 80 31.08 -41.40 -2.64
C GLN A 80 31.57 -41.42 -4.10
N ASN A 81 30.66 -41.39 -5.05
CA ASN A 81 30.97 -41.47 -6.46
C ASN A 81 30.06 -40.52 -7.27
N VAL A 82 30.29 -40.48 -8.59
CA VAL A 82 29.54 -39.65 -9.55
C VAL A 82 28.71 -40.55 -10.45
N HIS A 83 27.49 -40.12 -10.80
CA HIS A 83 26.63 -40.82 -11.74
C HIS A 83 27.35 -41.01 -13.08
N PRO A 84 27.34 -42.21 -13.68
CA PRO A 84 28.11 -42.49 -14.90
C PRO A 84 27.84 -41.50 -16.05
N ASP A 85 26.58 -41.10 -16.23
CA ASP A 85 26.18 -40.15 -17.29
C ASP A 85 26.73 -38.73 -17.07
N TYR A 86 27.18 -38.38 -15.85
CA TYR A 86 27.72 -37.04 -15.55
C TYR A 86 29.25 -37.01 -15.61
N GLY A 87 29.88 -38.15 -15.87
CA GLY A 87 31.33 -38.33 -15.92
C GLY A 87 31.87 -39.10 -14.71
N THR A 88 33.12 -38.81 -14.34
CA THR A 88 33.82 -39.53 -13.27
C THR A 88 34.10 -38.67 -12.05
N LEU A 89 34.48 -39.28 -10.93
CA LEU A 89 35.00 -38.57 -9.76
C LEU A 89 36.22 -37.69 -10.08
N ALA A 90 37.02 -38.05 -11.09
CA ALA A 90 38.14 -37.23 -11.55
C ALA A 90 37.66 -35.96 -12.27
N ASP A 91 36.61 -36.06 -13.09
CA ASP A 91 36.01 -34.91 -13.76
C ASP A 91 35.35 -33.96 -12.74
N CYS A 92 34.67 -34.49 -11.71
CA CYS A 92 34.14 -33.69 -10.59
C CYS A 92 35.26 -32.94 -9.83
N ARG A 93 36.38 -33.63 -9.53
CA ARG A 93 37.55 -32.98 -8.91
C ARG A 93 38.14 -31.88 -9.80
N ALA A 94 38.22 -32.12 -11.10
CA ALA A 94 38.67 -31.11 -12.06
C ALA A 94 37.72 -29.90 -12.07
N PHE A 95 36.40 -30.14 -12.04
CA PHE A 95 35.41 -29.07 -11.95
C PHE A 95 35.59 -28.22 -10.69
N ILE A 96 35.73 -28.84 -9.51
CA ILE A 96 35.96 -28.09 -8.25
C ILE A 96 37.22 -27.22 -8.37
N HIS A 97 38.29 -27.77 -8.95
CA HIS A 97 39.54 -27.02 -9.15
C HIS A 97 39.36 -25.82 -10.11
N GLU A 98 38.69 -26.03 -11.24
CA GLU A 98 38.44 -24.98 -12.24
C GLU A 98 37.46 -23.90 -11.75
N ALA A 99 36.48 -24.28 -10.92
CA ALA A 99 35.60 -23.34 -10.23
C ALA A 99 36.40 -22.47 -9.24
N HIS A 100 37.21 -23.10 -8.38
CA HIS A 100 38.09 -22.37 -7.44
C HIS A 100 39.10 -21.46 -8.15
N ALA A 101 39.65 -21.89 -9.30
CA ALA A 101 40.55 -21.07 -10.11
C ALA A 101 39.89 -19.76 -10.61
N ARG A 102 38.56 -19.75 -10.71
CA ARG A 102 37.73 -18.58 -11.07
C ARG A 102 37.12 -17.86 -9.86
N ASN A 103 37.53 -18.21 -8.64
CA ASN A 103 36.95 -17.77 -7.37
C ASN A 103 35.45 -18.12 -7.21
N LEU A 104 35.01 -19.23 -7.80
CA LEU A 104 33.67 -19.77 -7.63
C LEU A 104 33.71 -20.85 -6.54
N LYS A 105 32.90 -20.69 -5.48
CA LYS A 105 32.69 -21.70 -4.43
C LYS A 105 31.71 -22.76 -4.92
N VAL A 106 31.82 -23.99 -4.39
CA VAL A 106 30.95 -25.11 -4.77
C VAL A 106 30.21 -25.65 -3.55
N ILE A 107 28.89 -25.67 -3.65
CA ILE A 107 27.95 -26.32 -2.70
C ILE A 107 27.38 -27.56 -3.40
N THR A 108 27.31 -28.67 -2.68
CA THR A 108 26.66 -29.91 -3.17
C THR A 108 25.56 -30.35 -2.22
N GLU A 109 24.66 -31.19 -2.70
CA GLU A 109 23.64 -31.82 -1.86
C GLU A 109 24.21 -32.80 -0.86
N LEU A 110 23.60 -32.93 0.31
CA LEU A 110 23.83 -34.00 1.25
C LEU A 110 22.47 -34.54 1.69
N VAL A 111 21.96 -35.51 0.93
CA VAL A 111 20.70 -36.21 1.23
C VAL A 111 20.94 -37.17 2.37
N ILE A 112 20.66 -36.71 3.59
CA ILE A 112 20.97 -37.47 4.82
C ILE A 112 19.76 -38.19 5.40
N ASN A 113 18.54 -37.84 5.01
CA ASN A 113 17.34 -38.48 5.54
C ASN A 113 17.18 -39.93 5.08
N HIS A 114 17.40 -40.17 3.78
CA HIS A 114 17.07 -41.44 3.13
C HIS A 114 18.13 -41.82 2.09
N THR A 115 18.08 -43.06 1.62
CA THR A 115 18.87 -43.57 0.48
C THR A 115 17.96 -44.18 -0.56
N SER A 116 18.45 -44.50 -1.76
CA SER A 116 17.75 -45.43 -2.67
C SER A 116 17.57 -46.82 -2.02
N ASP A 117 16.48 -47.51 -2.34
CA ASP A 117 16.31 -48.94 -2.05
C ASP A 117 17.38 -49.82 -2.73
N GLN A 118 18.08 -49.31 -3.74
CA GLN A 118 19.22 -49.98 -4.39
C GLN A 118 20.55 -49.75 -3.66
N HIS A 119 20.60 -48.87 -2.65
CA HIS A 119 21.82 -48.59 -1.90
C HIS A 119 22.33 -49.87 -1.21
N PRO A 120 23.65 -50.15 -1.21
CA PRO A 120 24.21 -51.34 -0.58
C PRO A 120 23.82 -51.51 0.90
N TRP A 121 23.63 -50.40 1.62
CA TRP A 121 23.12 -50.41 3.00
C TRP A 121 21.72 -51.03 3.08
N PHE A 122 20.76 -50.61 2.24
CA PHE A 122 19.40 -51.16 2.27
C PHE A 122 19.36 -52.61 1.81
N GLN A 123 20.10 -52.94 0.75
CA GLN A 123 20.21 -54.32 0.23
C GLN A 123 20.79 -55.28 1.28
N THR A 124 21.71 -54.79 2.12
CA THR A 124 22.23 -55.55 3.26
C THR A 124 21.20 -55.61 4.38
N ALA A 125 20.59 -54.49 4.75
CA ALA A 125 19.60 -54.41 5.84
C ALA A 125 18.39 -55.32 5.63
N ARG A 126 17.82 -55.34 4.41
CA ARG A 126 16.65 -56.16 4.11
C ARG A 126 16.92 -57.67 4.18
N ARG A 127 18.17 -58.09 4.02
CA ARG A 127 18.63 -59.50 4.11
C ARG A 127 19.19 -59.85 5.50
N ALA A 128 19.52 -58.86 6.31
CA ALA A 128 20.11 -59.06 7.62
C ALA A 128 19.05 -59.51 8.66
N PRO A 129 19.43 -60.32 9.67
CA PRO A 129 18.51 -60.73 10.73
C PRO A 129 17.94 -59.53 11.52
N PRO A 130 16.67 -59.61 11.98
CA PRO A 130 16.09 -58.60 12.87
C PRO A 130 16.99 -58.29 14.09
N GLY A 131 17.17 -57.00 14.39
CA GLY A 131 18.00 -56.53 15.51
C GLY A 131 19.51 -56.44 15.26
N SER A 132 20.01 -56.89 14.10
CA SER A 132 21.43 -56.72 13.71
C SER A 132 21.79 -55.25 13.44
N LEU A 133 23.10 -54.93 13.50
CA LEU A 133 23.59 -53.58 13.22
C LEU A 133 23.24 -53.14 11.79
N GLU A 134 23.37 -54.04 10.82
CA GLU A 134 23.06 -53.82 9.42
C GLU A 134 21.57 -53.63 9.20
N ARG A 135 20.71 -54.39 9.89
CA ARG A 135 19.25 -54.21 9.84
C ARG A 135 18.82 -52.84 10.34
N ASN A 136 19.40 -52.41 11.46
CA ASN A 136 19.04 -51.19 12.17
C ASN A 136 19.60 -49.90 11.52
N PHE A 137 20.17 -49.99 10.31
CA PHE A 137 20.46 -48.81 9.49
C PHE A 137 19.19 -48.13 8.97
N TYR A 138 18.08 -48.88 8.88
CA TYR A 138 16.76 -48.39 8.47
C TYR A 138 15.74 -48.68 9.57
N ILE A 139 14.57 -48.08 9.44
CA ILE A 139 13.47 -48.20 10.42
C ILE A 139 12.50 -49.27 9.93
N TRP A 140 12.26 -50.29 10.75
CA TRP A 140 11.42 -51.45 10.43
C TRP A 140 10.28 -51.62 11.44
N ASN A 141 9.15 -52.14 10.99
CA ASN A 141 8.01 -52.50 11.86
C ASN A 141 7.23 -53.70 11.29
N ASP A 142 6.52 -54.43 12.15
CA ASP A 142 5.74 -55.61 11.75
C ASP A 142 4.42 -55.25 11.06
N ASP A 143 3.87 -54.07 11.37
CA ASP A 143 2.67 -53.49 10.74
C ASP A 143 2.94 -52.05 10.27
N ASP A 144 1.95 -51.43 9.65
CA ASP A 144 1.99 -50.05 9.14
C ASP A 144 1.39 -49.02 10.13
N ARG A 145 1.18 -49.40 11.40
CA ARG A 145 0.38 -48.62 12.35
C ARG A 145 1.17 -47.68 13.24
N LYS A 146 2.51 -47.75 13.21
CA LYS A 146 3.37 -46.84 13.98
C LYS A 146 3.39 -45.45 13.38
N PHE A 147 3.55 -44.46 14.26
CA PHE A 147 3.63 -43.03 13.90
C PHE A 147 2.36 -42.48 13.21
N PRO A 148 1.15 -42.77 13.71
CA PRO A 148 -0.09 -42.35 13.06
C PRO A 148 -0.28 -40.83 12.99
N GLU A 149 0.44 -40.05 13.80
CA GLU A 149 0.38 -38.59 13.82
C GLU A 149 1.19 -37.92 12.69
N THR A 150 1.91 -38.70 11.87
CA THR A 150 2.79 -38.16 10.81
C THR A 150 2.05 -38.01 9.49
N ARG A 151 2.17 -36.83 8.86
CA ARG A 151 1.62 -36.58 7.52
C ARG A 151 2.39 -37.31 6.41
N ILE A 152 1.74 -37.48 5.26
CA ILE A 152 2.37 -37.93 4.02
C ILE A 152 2.75 -36.69 3.21
N ILE A 153 4.00 -36.62 2.70
CA ILE A 153 4.49 -35.47 1.92
C ILE A 153 4.01 -35.57 0.47
N PHE A 154 4.30 -36.69 -0.21
CA PHE A 154 3.90 -36.93 -1.61
C PHE A 154 2.53 -37.60 -1.71
N THR A 155 1.50 -36.84 -1.34
CA THR A 155 0.10 -37.28 -1.28
C THR A 155 -0.46 -37.79 -2.60
N ASP A 156 0.09 -37.35 -3.73
CA ASP A 156 -0.36 -37.75 -5.06
C ASP A 156 0.10 -39.16 -5.45
N THR A 157 1.13 -39.70 -4.77
CA THR A 157 1.78 -40.97 -5.14
C THR A 157 1.76 -41.99 -4.00
N GLU A 158 2.06 -41.57 -2.77
CA GLU A 158 2.18 -42.47 -1.63
C GLU A 158 0.90 -42.47 -0.79
N THR A 159 0.47 -43.66 -0.36
CA THR A 159 -0.73 -43.84 0.47
C THR A 159 -0.42 -44.06 1.95
N SER A 160 0.85 -44.34 2.25
CA SER A 160 1.38 -44.58 3.59
C SER A 160 2.86 -44.20 3.61
N ASN A 161 3.39 -43.86 4.80
CA ASN A 161 4.83 -43.72 5.05
C ASN A 161 5.50 -45.07 5.37
N TRP A 162 4.75 -46.18 5.27
CA TRP A 162 5.25 -47.54 5.46
C TRP A 162 5.02 -48.37 4.20
N ALA A 163 6.09 -48.98 3.70
CA ALA A 163 6.04 -49.91 2.56
C ALA A 163 6.47 -51.32 2.97
N TRP A 164 5.77 -52.33 2.46
CA TRP A 164 6.10 -53.73 2.73
C TRP A 164 7.31 -54.18 1.91
N ASP A 165 8.35 -54.70 2.56
CA ASP A 165 9.47 -55.34 1.87
C ASP A 165 9.30 -56.87 1.82
N PRO A 166 9.24 -57.48 0.61
CA PRO A 166 8.96 -58.90 0.45
C PRO A 166 10.11 -59.82 0.89
N VAL A 167 11.34 -59.31 1.01
CA VAL A 167 12.53 -60.09 1.43
C VAL A 167 12.65 -60.08 2.95
N ALA A 168 12.53 -58.90 3.53
CA ALA A 168 12.60 -58.65 4.95
C ALA A 168 11.34 -59.09 5.71
N LYS A 169 10.22 -59.28 5.00
CA LYS A 169 8.89 -59.62 5.53
C LYS A 169 8.44 -58.68 6.67
N GLN A 170 8.74 -57.40 6.52
CA GLN A 170 8.40 -56.33 7.44
C GLN A 170 8.16 -55.05 6.64
N TYR A 171 7.47 -54.10 7.24
CA TYR A 171 7.35 -52.74 6.72
C TYR A 171 8.62 -51.95 7.02
N TYR A 172 9.01 -51.05 6.12
CA TYR A 172 10.05 -50.05 6.34
C TYR A 172 9.49 -48.64 6.16
N TRP A 173 10.08 -47.70 6.89
CA TRP A 173 9.68 -46.30 6.89
C TRP A 173 10.26 -45.54 5.69
N HIS A 174 9.47 -44.65 5.12
CA HIS A 174 9.90 -43.66 4.13
C HIS A 174 9.03 -42.39 4.26
N ARG A 175 9.66 -41.21 4.23
CA ARG A 175 8.92 -39.92 4.22
C ARG A 175 8.56 -39.44 2.83
N PHE A 176 9.34 -39.88 1.85
CA PHE A 176 9.20 -39.57 0.43
C PHE A 176 8.67 -40.79 -0.30
N PHE A 177 9.21 -41.14 -1.48
CA PHE A 177 8.77 -42.33 -2.18
C PHE A 177 9.18 -43.61 -1.47
N SER A 178 8.43 -44.69 -1.68
CA SER A 178 8.74 -46.02 -1.16
C SER A 178 10.15 -46.51 -1.54
N HIS A 179 10.67 -46.11 -2.70
CA HIS A 179 12.06 -46.43 -3.09
C HIS A 179 13.13 -45.54 -2.45
N GLN A 180 12.76 -44.69 -1.50
CA GLN A 180 13.63 -43.85 -0.68
C GLN A 180 13.51 -44.24 0.81
N PRO A 181 13.95 -45.45 1.20
CA PRO A 181 13.91 -45.87 2.60
C PRO A 181 14.72 -44.94 3.52
N ASP A 182 14.10 -44.54 4.62
CA ASP A 182 14.66 -43.60 5.60
C ASP A 182 15.74 -44.25 6.46
N LEU A 183 16.84 -43.51 6.64
CA LEU A 183 17.93 -43.87 7.52
C LEU A 183 17.53 -43.68 8.99
N ASN A 184 17.90 -44.63 9.83
CA ASN A 184 17.60 -44.57 11.25
C ASN A 184 18.63 -43.71 12.01
N HIS A 185 18.44 -42.38 12.07
CA HIS A 185 19.36 -41.48 12.79
C HIS A 185 19.36 -41.65 14.31
N ASN A 186 18.35 -42.32 14.88
CA ASN A 186 18.39 -42.74 16.29
C ASN A 186 19.51 -43.76 16.55
N ASN A 187 20.06 -44.39 15.50
CA ASN A 187 21.22 -45.28 15.58
C ASN A 187 22.54 -44.49 15.42
N PRO A 188 23.41 -44.43 16.44
CA PRO A 188 24.69 -43.72 16.35
C PRO A 188 25.64 -44.19 15.23
N ALA A 189 25.49 -45.44 14.76
CA ALA A 189 26.26 -45.97 13.64
C ALA A 189 25.90 -45.29 12.30
N VAL A 190 24.62 -44.96 12.10
CA VAL A 190 24.12 -44.24 10.93
C VAL A 190 24.68 -42.81 10.93
N VAL A 191 24.57 -42.09 12.05
CA VAL A 191 25.14 -40.74 12.20
C VAL A 191 26.64 -40.73 11.90
N LYS A 192 27.38 -41.75 12.35
CA LYS A 192 28.82 -41.89 12.05
C LYS A 192 29.09 -42.14 10.56
N ALA A 193 28.25 -42.94 9.89
CA ALA A 193 28.37 -43.20 8.45
C ALA A 193 28.09 -41.94 7.63
N VAL A 194 27.05 -41.18 7.99
CA VAL A 194 26.71 -39.89 7.36
C VAL A 194 27.83 -38.86 7.54
N ILE A 195 28.41 -38.74 8.74
CA ILE A 195 29.58 -37.88 8.98
C ILE A 195 30.77 -38.30 8.10
N LYS A 196 30.97 -39.59 7.82
CA LYS A 196 32.03 -40.05 6.92
C LYS A 196 31.78 -39.62 5.48
N VAL A 197 30.53 -39.65 5.00
CA VAL A 197 30.14 -39.14 3.68
C VAL A 197 30.37 -37.63 3.59
N MET A 198 29.92 -36.88 4.59
CA MET A 198 30.16 -35.44 4.69
C MET A 198 31.65 -35.09 4.58
N ARG A 199 32.49 -35.78 5.36
CA ARG A 199 33.95 -35.57 5.33
C ARG A 199 34.56 -35.88 3.97
N PHE A 200 34.08 -36.91 3.27
CA PHE A 200 34.61 -37.27 1.95
C PHE A 200 34.53 -36.11 0.95
N TRP A 201 33.38 -35.43 0.86
CA TRP A 201 33.19 -34.30 -0.06
C TRP A 201 33.92 -33.03 0.41
N LEU A 202 33.94 -32.75 1.72
CA LEU A 202 34.72 -31.63 2.27
C LEU A 202 36.23 -31.83 2.06
N ASP A 203 36.75 -33.06 2.21
CA ASP A 203 38.14 -33.41 1.94
C ASP A 203 38.47 -33.31 0.43
N LEU A 204 37.47 -33.47 -0.45
CA LEU A 204 37.61 -33.31 -1.89
C LEU A 204 37.75 -31.83 -2.31
N GLY A 205 37.26 -30.91 -1.48
CA GLY A 205 37.34 -29.46 -1.71
C GLY A 205 35.98 -28.76 -1.81
N VAL A 206 34.86 -29.45 -1.60
CA VAL A 206 33.52 -28.82 -1.57
C VAL A 206 33.45 -27.77 -0.46
N ASP A 207 32.91 -26.58 -0.76
CA ASP A 207 32.85 -25.43 0.16
C ASP A 207 31.61 -25.41 1.03
N GLY A 208 30.52 -26.05 0.60
CA GLY A 208 29.32 -26.17 1.41
C GLY A 208 28.49 -27.39 1.09
N LEU A 209 27.62 -27.75 2.02
CA LEU A 209 26.68 -28.86 1.87
C LEU A 209 25.28 -28.35 2.14
N ARG A 210 24.38 -28.48 1.17
CA ARG A 210 22.94 -28.34 1.41
C ARG A 210 22.47 -29.62 2.08
N LEU A 211 21.97 -29.50 3.30
CA LEU A 211 21.40 -30.62 4.02
C LEU A 211 19.94 -30.72 3.62
N ASP A 212 19.63 -31.79 2.88
CA ASP A 212 18.30 -32.05 2.33
C ASP A 212 17.43 -32.83 3.33
N ALA A 213 16.14 -32.50 3.37
CA ALA A 213 15.12 -33.19 4.17
C ALA A 213 15.43 -33.25 5.69
N ILE A 214 16.14 -32.25 6.23
CA ILE A 214 16.62 -32.30 7.61
C ILE A 214 15.54 -32.28 8.70
N PRO A 215 14.30 -31.81 8.49
CA PRO A 215 13.28 -31.92 9.54
C PRO A 215 12.90 -33.33 9.94
N TYR A 216 13.24 -34.31 9.11
CA TYR A 216 12.65 -35.65 9.18
C TYR A 216 13.60 -36.74 9.70
N LEU A 217 14.82 -36.39 10.12
CA LEU A 217 15.90 -37.37 10.40
C LEU A 217 15.56 -38.37 11.51
N CYS A 218 14.98 -37.91 12.61
CA CYS A 218 14.66 -38.75 13.77
C CYS A 218 13.15 -38.96 13.88
N VAL A 219 12.77 -40.14 14.36
CA VAL A 219 11.36 -40.51 14.60
C VAL A 219 11.13 -40.88 16.07
N ARG A 220 9.96 -40.52 16.60
CA ARG A 220 9.49 -40.77 17.97
C ARG A 220 7.96 -40.91 18.00
N GLU A 221 7.48 -41.95 18.66
CA GLU A 221 6.04 -42.22 18.82
C GLU A 221 5.30 -41.04 19.49
N GLY A 222 4.06 -40.76 19.07
CA GLY A 222 3.23 -39.69 19.64
C GLY A 222 3.66 -38.29 19.23
N THR A 223 4.38 -38.14 18.11
CA THR A 223 4.83 -36.86 17.58
C THR A 223 4.61 -36.77 16.07
N SER A 224 4.72 -35.58 15.50
CA SER A 224 4.67 -35.36 14.05
C SER A 224 5.88 -35.93 13.29
N ASN A 225 6.94 -36.36 13.99
CA ASN A 225 8.23 -36.74 13.39
C ASN A 225 8.85 -35.65 12.50
N GLU A 226 8.64 -34.40 12.87
CA GLU A 226 9.26 -33.22 12.26
C GLU A 226 9.90 -32.38 13.36
N ASN A 227 11.05 -31.76 13.09
CA ASN A 227 11.72 -30.80 13.99
C ASN A 227 12.03 -31.36 15.40
N LEU A 228 12.27 -32.67 15.52
CA LEU A 228 12.51 -33.27 16.83
C LEU A 228 13.84 -32.79 17.46
N PRO A 229 13.93 -32.61 18.80
CA PRO A 229 15.18 -32.23 19.46
C PRO A 229 16.37 -33.16 19.16
N GLU A 230 16.11 -34.43 18.91
CA GLU A 230 17.08 -35.43 18.50
C GLU A 230 17.65 -35.15 17.11
N THR A 231 16.81 -34.67 16.18
CA THR A 231 17.21 -34.21 14.84
C THR A 231 18.21 -33.05 14.98
N HIS A 232 17.87 -32.02 15.76
CA HIS A 232 18.77 -30.89 16.05
C HIS A 232 20.09 -31.36 16.68
N SER A 233 20.04 -32.34 17.60
CA SER A 233 21.23 -32.92 18.22
C SER A 233 22.17 -33.60 17.21
N VAL A 234 21.62 -34.27 16.20
CA VAL A 234 22.40 -34.86 15.09
C VAL A 234 23.08 -33.76 14.28
N ILE A 235 22.36 -32.68 13.95
CA ILE A 235 22.89 -31.55 13.18
C ILE A 235 24.00 -30.83 13.95
N LYS A 236 23.80 -30.51 15.24
CA LYS A 236 24.85 -29.95 16.12
C LYS A 236 26.11 -30.79 16.14
N ARG A 237 25.96 -32.12 16.18
CA ARG A 237 27.10 -33.04 16.14
C ARG A 237 27.83 -32.97 14.80
N MET A 238 27.12 -32.90 13.68
CA MET A 238 27.72 -32.73 12.35
C MET A 238 28.44 -31.37 12.26
N ARG A 239 27.80 -30.29 12.71
CA ARG A 239 28.37 -28.94 12.73
C ARG A 239 29.64 -28.87 13.56
N SER A 240 29.66 -29.48 14.74
CA SER A 240 30.85 -29.56 15.58
C SER A 240 32.04 -30.24 14.89
N VAL A 241 31.79 -31.25 14.04
CA VAL A 241 32.84 -31.88 13.22
C VAL A 241 33.33 -30.93 12.13
N VAL A 242 32.43 -30.18 11.49
CA VAL A 242 32.81 -29.15 10.50
C VAL A 242 33.70 -28.10 11.15
N ASP A 243 33.23 -27.43 12.20
CA ASP A 243 33.95 -26.33 12.86
C ASP A 243 35.33 -26.73 13.40
N ARG A 244 35.48 -27.98 13.89
CA ARG A 244 36.75 -28.49 14.41
C ARG A 244 37.79 -28.81 13.33
N HIS A 245 37.34 -29.24 12.14
CA HIS A 245 38.23 -29.84 11.15
C HIS A 245 38.34 -29.07 9.84
N TYR A 246 37.34 -28.24 9.53
CA TYR A 246 37.24 -27.53 8.26
C TYR A 246 36.97 -26.05 8.54
N ARG A 247 37.76 -25.18 7.93
CA ARG A 247 37.54 -23.72 8.00
C ARG A 247 36.72 -23.26 6.80
N SER A 248 35.91 -22.23 7.02
CA SER A 248 35.14 -21.52 5.98
C SER A 248 34.23 -22.44 5.15
N ARG A 249 33.66 -23.48 5.78
CA ARG A 249 32.68 -24.38 5.15
C ARG A 249 31.27 -24.05 5.57
N LEU A 250 30.32 -24.37 4.71
CA LEU A 250 28.93 -23.98 4.85
C LEU A 250 28.00 -25.20 5.05
N PHE A 251 26.99 -25.04 5.91
CA PHE A 251 25.79 -25.86 5.92
C PHE A 251 24.58 -25.00 5.58
N LEU A 252 23.83 -25.42 4.56
CA LEU A 252 22.58 -24.81 4.14
C LEU A 252 21.43 -25.77 4.41
N ALA A 253 20.54 -25.41 5.34
CA ALA A 253 19.39 -26.20 5.74
C ALA A 253 18.23 -26.07 4.75
N GLU A 254 17.75 -27.18 4.22
CA GLU A 254 16.40 -27.28 3.66
C GLU A 254 15.40 -27.65 4.76
N ALA A 255 14.78 -26.63 5.36
CA ALA A 255 13.67 -26.78 6.28
C ALA A 255 12.48 -25.95 5.78
N ASN A 256 11.56 -26.57 5.04
CA ASN A 256 10.32 -25.95 4.61
C ASN A 256 9.29 -25.98 5.76
N GLN A 257 9.43 -25.07 6.72
CA GLN A 257 8.62 -24.97 7.93
C GLN A 257 8.21 -23.50 8.18
N TRP A 258 7.41 -23.23 9.21
CA TRP A 258 7.08 -21.86 9.64
C TRP A 258 8.33 -21.11 10.16
N PRO A 259 8.37 -19.76 10.09
CA PRO A 259 9.58 -18.99 10.44
C PRO A 259 10.20 -19.33 11.79
N GLU A 260 9.37 -19.53 12.81
CA GLU A 260 9.76 -19.89 14.17
C GLU A 260 10.45 -21.26 14.25
N ASP A 261 9.97 -22.24 13.50
CA ASP A 261 10.54 -23.58 13.46
C ASP A 261 11.84 -23.62 12.63
N VAL A 262 11.90 -22.83 11.54
CA VAL A 262 13.13 -22.75 10.72
C VAL A 262 14.26 -22.10 11.51
N ARG A 263 13.95 -21.13 12.40
CA ARG A 263 14.96 -20.46 13.23
C ARG A 263 15.75 -21.46 14.09
N ASP A 264 15.13 -22.53 14.57
CA ASP A 264 15.80 -23.50 15.45
C ASP A 264 16.90 -24.29 14.72
N TYR A 265 16.88 -24.38 13.39
CA TYR A 265 17.97 -24.98 12.60
C TYR A 265 19.24 -24.13 12.56
N PHE A 266 19.22 -22.90 13.07
CA PHE A 266 20.44 -22.13 13.34
C PHE A 266 21.04 -22.47 14.71
N GLY A 267 20.27 -23.06 15.61
CA GLY A 267 20.64 -23.27 17.01
C GLY A 267 21.02 -21.94 17.69
N ASP A 268 22.08 -21.97 18.49
CA ASP A 268 22.71 -20.77 19.05
C ASP A 268 23.88 -20.29 18.17
N GLY A 269 23.80 -20.59 16.86
CA GLY A 269 24.89 -20.43 15.89
C GLY A 269 25.74 -21.70 15.71
N ASP A 270 25.29 -22.82 16.28
CA ASP A 270 25.98 -24.12 16.40
C ASP A 270 25.32 -25.26 15.61
N GLU A 271 24.35 -24.96 14.73
CA GLU A 271 23.72 -25.92 13.80
C GLU A 271 24.03 -25.59 12.33
N CYS A 272 23.07 -25.11 11.55
CA CYS A 272 23.30 -24.69 10.17
C CYS A 272 23.74 -23.22 10.13
N HIS A 273 24.59 -22.91 9.16
CA HIS A 273 25.03 -21.53 8.94
C HIS A 273 23.97 -20.76 8.13
N MET A 274 23.26 -21.46 7.24
CA MET A 274 22.21 -20.92 6.42
C MET A 274 20.96 -21.79 6.45
N ALA A 275 19.79 -21.18 6.24
CA ALA A 275 18.53 -21.87 5.99
C ALA A 275 17.74 -21.13 4.90
N TYR A 276 16.95 -21.85 4.11
CA TYR A 276 16.05 -21.21 3.15
C TYR A 276 14.96 -20.41 3.86
N HIS A 277 14.70 -19.22 3.37
CA HIS A 277 13.57 -18.42 3.83
C HIS A 277 12.29 -18.80 3.07
N PHE A 278 11.85 -20.06 3.21
CA PHE A 278 10.63 -20.59 2.58
C PHE A 278 9.39 -19.72 2.83
N PRO A 279 9.15 -19.19 4.05
CA PRO A 279 7.93 -18.41 4.31
C PRO A 279 7.83 -17.12 3.49
N LEU A 280 8.95 -16.45 3.20
CA LEU A 280 8.96 -15.18 2.46
C LEU A 280 8.63 -15.38 0.97
N MET A 281 9.07 -16.49 0.37
CA MET A 281 8.97 -16.72 -1.07
C MET A 281 7.51 -16.64 -1.59
N PRO A 282 6.52 -17.38 -1.04
CA PRO A 282 5.13 -17.30 -1.50
C PRO A 282 4.52 -15.91 -1.29
N ARG A 283 4.90 -15.22 -0.20
CA ARG A 283 4.38 -13.89 0.13
C ARG A 283 4.86 -12.82 -0.86
N MET A 284 6.04 -12.98 -1.45
CA MET A 284 6.47 -12.10 -2.56
C MET A 284 5.55 -12.20 -3.78
N PHE A 285 5.13 -13.41 -4.16
CA PHE A 285 4.18 -13.61 -5.25
C PHE A 285 2.80 -13.05 -4.88
N MET A 286 2.30 -13.35 -3.68
CA MET A 286 1.03 -12.81 -3.20
C MET A 286 1.00 -11.28 -3.18
N ALA A 287 2.07 -10.63 -2.72
CA ALA A 287 2.15 -9.17 -2.63
C ALA A 287 2.05 -8.49 -3.99
N ILE A 288 2.65 -9.08 -5.03
CA ILE A 288 2.50 -8.59 -6.42
C ILE A 288 1.08 -8.84 -6.94
N ALA A 289 0.52 -10.03 -6.70
CA ALA A 289 -0.83 -10.37 -7.16
C ALA A 289 -1.92 -9.52 -6.49
N GLN A 290 -1.76 -9.18 -5.21
CA GLN A 290 -2.68 -8.37 -4.43
C GLN A 290 -2.44 -6.87 -4.58
N GLU A 291 -1.31 -6.47 -5.21
CA GLU A 291 -0.81 -5.09 -5.21
C GLU A 291 -0.73 -4.49 -3.80
N ASP A 292 -0.30 -5.28 -2.80
CA ASP A 292 -0.24 -4.89 -1.39
C ASP A 292 1.07 -5.39 -0.76
N HIS A 293 1.81 -4.51 -0.07
CA HIS A 293 3.04 -4.89 0.61
C HIS A 293 2.81 -5.75 1.87
N TYR A 294 1.58 -5.80 2.38
CA TYR A 294 1.26 -6.42 3.67
C TYR A 294 1.73 -7.88 3.80
N PRO A 295 1.56 -8.79 2.82
CA PRO A 295 2.03 -10.17 2.97
C PRO A 295 3.54 -10.29 3.21
N ILE A 296 4.35 -9.44 2.56
CA ILE A 296 5.80 -9.39 2.77
C ILE A 296 6.13 -8.79 4.14
N PHE A 297 5.45 -7.69 4.49
CA PHE A 297 5.66 -7.00 5.74
C PHE A 297 5.35 -7.90 6.95
N GLU A 298 4.19 -8.54 6.94
CA GLU A 298 3.70 -9.41 8.02
C GLU A 298 4.63 -10.60 8.26
N ILE A 299 5.07 -11.29 7.19
CA ILE A 299 5.94 -12.46 7.37
C ILE A 299 7.34 -12.07 7.85
N LEU A 300 7.86 -10.90 7.44
CA LEU A 300 9.14 -10.40 7.94
C LEU A 300 9.06 -9.96 9.40
N GLU A 301 7.95 -9.37 9.87
CA GLU A 301 7.76 -9.06 11.30
C GLU A 301 7.62 -10.33 12.16
N GLN A 302 7.09 -11.42 11.61
CA GLN A 302 7.00 -12.72 12.30
C GLN A 302 8.31 -13.51 12.29
N THR A 303 9.24 -13.19 11.39
CA THR A 303 10.49 -13.92 11.26
C THR A 303 11.44 -13.56 12.41
N PRO A 304 11.81 -14.52 13.29
CA PRO A 304 12.65 -14.19 14.43
C PRO A 304 14.09 -13.83 14.03
N ASP A 305 14.77 -13.10 14.92
CA ASP A 305 16.20 -12.84 14.77
C ASP A 305 17.01 -14.14 14.79
N ILE A 306 18.08 -14.16 13.98
CA ILE A 306 18.99 -15.29 13.84
C ILE A 306 20.36 -14.95 14.45
N PRO A 307 21.16 -15.96 14.84
CA PRO A 307 22.53 -15.74 15.33
C PRO A 307 23.39 -14.93 14.36
N GLU A 308 24.32 -14.12 14.88
CA GLU A 308 25.14 -13.19 14.08
C GLU A 308 26.02 -13.90 13.03
N ASN A 309 26.39 -15.16 13.26
CA ASN A 309 27.13 -15.97 12.29
C ASN A 309 26.24 -16.70 11.27
N CYS A 310 24.91 -16.61 11.39
CA CYS A 310 23.96 -17.29 10.51
C CYS A 310 23.36 -16.35 9.46
N GLN A 311 22.70 -16.91 8.44
CA GLN A 311 22.16 -16.13 7.32
C GLN A 311 20.96 -16.81 6.63
N TRP A 312 19.95 -16.03 6.26
CA TRP A 312 18.88 -16.51 5.39
C TRP A 312 19.32 -16.69 3.94
N ALA A 313 18.88 -17.77 3.29
CA ALA A 313 18.96 -17.96 1.85
C ALA A 313 17.64 -17.55 1.19
N ILE A 314 17.68 -16.50 0.37
CA ILE A 314 16.50 -15.95 -0.33
C ILE A 314 16.45 -16.53 -1.73
N PHE A 315 15.28 -16.96 -2.18
CA PHE A 315 15.08 -17.52 -3.51
C PHE A 315 13.66 -17.23 -4.00
N LEU A 316 13.46 -17.24 -5.32
CA LEU A 316 12.14 -17.06 -5.93
C LEU A 316 11.56 -18.39 -6.41
N ARG A 317 12.39 -19.22 -7.04
CA ARG A 317 12.09 -20.56 -7.55
C ARG A 317 13.32 -21.44 -7.39
N ASN A 318 13.10 -22.74 -7.51
CA ASN A 318 14.11 -23.79 -7.43
C ASN A 318 13.72 -24.92 -8.41
N HIS A 319 14.40 -26.06 -8.30
CA HIS A 319 14.14 -27.26 -9.09
C HIS A 319 12.85 -28.02 -8.73
N ASP A 320 12.18 -27.64 -7.64
CA ASP A 320 10.89 -28.20 -7.23
C ASP A 320 9.74 -27.27 -7.63
N GLU A 321 8.53 -27.65 -7.25
CA GLU A 321 7.37 -26.78 -7.32
C GLU A 321 7.49 -25.56 -6.40
N LEU A 322 6.68 -24.54 -6.65
CA LEU A 322 6.42 -23.49 -5.69
C LEU A 322 5.59 -24.11 -4.58
N THR A 323 6.24 -24.53 -3.50
CA THR A 323 5.58 -25.16 -2.35
C THR A 323 4.62 -24.20 -1.66
N LEU A 324 3.45 -24.71 -1.32
CA LEU A 324 2.38 -24.04 -0.59
C LEU A 324 1.98 -24.87 0.66
N GLU A 325 2.94 -25.61 1.22
CA GLU A 325 2.74 -26.35 2.48
C GLU A 325 2.61 -25.38 3.66
N MET A 326 3.54 -24.43 3.77
CA MET A 326 3.65 -23.48 4.90
C MET A 326 2.94 -22.15 4.61
N VAL A 327 1.71 -22.25 4.10
CA VAL A 327 0.75 -21.16 3.95
C VAL A 327 -0.60 -21.60 4.49
N THR A 328 -1.45 -20.63 4.88
CA THR A 328 -2.82 -20.95 5.29
C THR A 328 -3.65 -21.46 4.11
N ASP A 329 -4.74 -22.20 4.39
CA ASP A 329 -5.62 -22.74 3.35
C ASP A 329 -6.16 -21.65 2.41
N ARG A 330 -6.52 -20.48 2.96
CA ARG A 330 -7.01 -19.33 2.18
C ARG A 330 -5.94 -18.75 1.25
N GLU A 331 -4.70 -18.66 1.72
CA GLU A 331 -3.56 -18.19 0.90
C GLU A 331 -3.24 -19.21 -0.19
N ARG A 332 -3.29 -20.51 0.13
CA ARG A 332 -3.09 -21.59 -0.85
C ARG A 332 -4.11 -21.53 -1.98
N ASP A 333 -5.39 -21.39 -1.64
CA ASP A 333 -6.48 -21.27 -2.61
C ASP A 333 -6.37 -20.00 -3.46
N TYR A 334 -5.87 -18.91 -2.87
CA TYR A 334 -5.56 -17.69 -3.61
C TYR A 334 -4.43 -17.94 -4.62
N MET A 335 -3.31 -18.51 -4.18
CA MET A 335 -2.16 -18.83 -5.04
C MET A 335 -2.53 -19.77 -6.19
N TYR A 336 -3.36 -20.79 -5.95
CA TYR A 336 -3.84 -21.66 -7.01
C TYR A 336 -4.71 -20.95 -8.03
N ARG A 337 -5.64 -20.08 -7.60
CA ARG A 337 -6.49 -19.33 -8.53
C ARG A 337 -5.69 -18.34 -9.37
N THR A 338 -4.67 -17.72 -8.80
CA THR A 338 -3.86 -16.71 -9.48
C THR A 338 -2.81 -17.32 -10.41
N TYR A 339 -2.07 -18.35 -9.96
CA TYR A 339 -0.86 -18.82 -10.64
C TYR A 339 -0.98 -20.22 -11.26
N ALA A 340 -2.03 -20.98 -10.94
CA ALA A 340 -2.26 -22.34 -11.40
C ALA A 340 -3.69 -22.52 -11.94
N ALA A 341 -4.03 -21.72 -12.96
CA ALA A 341 -5.32 -21.77 -13.64
C ALA A 341 -5.61 -23.14 -14.27
N ASP A 342 -4.61 -23.78 -14.88
CA ASP A 342 -4.70 -25.18 -15.30
C ASP A 342 -4.39 -26.10 -14.11
N PRO A 343 -5.29 -27.02 -13.72
CA PRO A 343 -5.04 -27.97 -12.64
C PRO A 343 -3.77 -28.80 -12.80
N ARG A 344 -3.33 -29.05 -14.05
CA ARG A 344 -2.08 -29.77 -14.33
C ARG A 344 -0.83 -28.99 -13.94
N MET A 345 -0.93 -27.69 -13.68
CA MET A 345 0.17 -26.89 -13.13
C MET A 345 0.41 -27.16 -11.64
N ARG A 346 -0.50 -27.87 -10.98
CA ARG A 346 -0.40 -28.27 -9.58
C ARG A 346 0.27 -29.64 -9.47
N VAL A 347 1.03 -29.84 -8.40
CA VAL A 347 1.61 -31.12 -8.02
C VAL A 347 1.80 -31.11 -6.50
N ASN A 348 1.46 -32.20 -5.82
CA ASN A 348 1.44 -32.27 -4.37
C ASN A 348 0.69 -31.05 -3.78
N VAL A 349 1.33 -30.32 -2.86
CA VAL A 349 0.84 -29.06 -2.29
C VAL A 349 1.64 -27.88 -2.87
N GLY A 350 1.64 -27.70 -4.19
CA GLY A 350 2.37 -26.60 -4.83
C GLY A 350 2.12 -26.41 -6.33
N ILE A 351 2.92 -25.51 -6.96
CA ILE A 351 2.78 -25.09 -8.36
C ILE A 351 4.08 -25.34 -9.14
N ARG A 352 4.07 -26.30 -10.08
CA ARG A 352 5.25 -26.73 -10.86
C ARG A 352 5.52 -25.87 -12.09
N ARG A 353 5.78 -24.58 -11.86
CA ARG A 353 6.08 -23.60 -12.92
C ARG A 353 7.37 -22.83 -12.66
N ARG A 354 7.98 -22.32 -13.73
CA ARG A 354 9.15 -21.42 -13.68
C ARG A 354 8.76 -19.97 -13.39
N LEU A 355 9.75 -19.15 -13.05
CA LEU A 355 9.54 -17.75 -12.67
C LEU A 355 8.88 -16.92 -13.79
N ALA A 356 9.42 -16.94 -15.01
CA ALA A 356 8.88 -16.14 -16.11
C ALA A 356 7.44 -16.54 -16.47
N PRO A 357 7.09 -17.84 -16.59
CA PRO A 357 5.71 -18.26 -16.78
C PRO A 357 4.76 -17.92 -15.62
N LEU A 358 5.21 -17.96 -14.36
CA LEU A 358 4.41 -17.52 -13.21
C LEU A 358 4.08 -16.03 -13.26
N LEU A 359 4.91 -15.22 -13.91
CA LEU A 359 4.76 -13.77 -14.01
C LEU A 359 4.25 -13.33 -15.40
N ASP A 360 3.63 -14.24 -16.14
CA ASP A 360 3.06 -14.01 -17.48
C ASP A 360 4.06 -13.45 -18.50
N ASN A 361 5.35 -13.76 -18.32
CA ASN A 361 6.47 -13.17 -19.06
C ASN A 361 6.54 -11.62 -19.00
N ASP A 362 5.93 -11.00 -18.00
CA ASP A 362 6.00 -9.55 -17.81
C ASP A 362 7.40 -9.15 -17.31
N SER A 363 8.19 -8.54 -18.19
CA SER A 363 9.54 -8.07 -17.89
C SER A 363 9.60 -7.18 -16.63
N SER A 364 8.57 -6.37 -16.38
CA SER A 364 8.54 -5.46 -15.23
C SER A 364 8.35 -6.23 -13.93
N LYS A 365 7.43 -7.22 -13.90
CA LYS A 365 7.25 -8.10 -12.74
C LYS A 365 8.49 -8.95 -12.47
N ILE A 366 9.09 -9.51 -13.52
CA ILE A 366 10.33 -10.32 -13.42
C ILE A 366 11.46 -9.48 -12.83
N LYS A 367 11.67 -8.25 -13.32
CA LYS A 367 12.69 -7.33 -12.81
C LYS A 367 12.41 -6.92 -11.37
N LEU A 368 11.16 -6.64 -11.01
CA LEU A 368 10.75 -6.35 -9.63
C LEU A 368 11.07 -7.50 -8.68
N MET A 369 10.66 -8.73 -9.02
CA MET A 369 10.92 -9.91 -8.19
C MET A 369 12.42 -10.18 -8.03
N LYS A 370 13.20 -10.02 -9.09
CA LYS A 370 14.67 -10.14 -9.04
C LYS A 370 15.31 -9.03 -8.21
N SER A 371 14.75 -7.82 -8.21
CA SER A 371 15.16 -6.75 -7.31
C SER A 371 14.91 -7.14 -5.85
N LEU A 372 13.70 -7.60 -5.51
CA LEU A 372 13.39 -8.07 -4.15
C LEU A 372 14.33 -9.20 -3.71
N LEU A 373 14.57 -10.21 -4.56
CA LEU A 373 15.53 -11.29 -4.32
C LEU A 373 16.92 -10.76 -3.93
N LEU A 374 17.42 -9.75 -4.65
CA LEU A 374 18.79 -9.24 -4.47
C LEU A 374 18.91 -8.19 -3.36
N SER A 375 17.81 -7.64 -2.84
CA SER A 375 17.81 -6.56 -1.84
C SER A 375 17.22 -6.92 -0.48
N MET A 376 16.51 -8.04 -0.36
CA MET A 376 16.02 -8.58 0.92
C MET A 376 17.17 -9.09 1.82
N PRO A 377 16.96 -9.21 3.16
CA PRO A 377 18.00 -9.61 4.09
C PRO A 377 18.39 -11.08 3.93
N GLY A 378 19.50 -11.32 3.23
CA GLY A 378 20.06 -12.65 3.06
C GLY A 378 20.90 -12.80 1.80
N THR A 379 21.20 -14.06 1.50
CA THR A 379 22.01 -14.48 0.37
C THR A 379 21.09 -14.99 -0.75
N PRO A 380 21.08 -14.34 -1.93
CA PRO A 380 20.20 -14.70 -3.02
C PRO A 380 20.65 -15.99 -3.71
N ILE A 381 19.68 -16.82 -4.08
CA ILE A 381 19.84 -18.00 -4.94
C ILE A 381 19.10 -17.76 -6.25
N ILE A 382 19.82 -17.90 -7.36
CA ILE A 382 19.30 -17.82 -8.72
C ILE A 382 19.19 -19.24 -9.29
N TYR A 383 18.02 -19.62 -9.77
CA TYR A 383 17.81 -20.90 -10.46
C TYR A 383 18.21 -20.80 -11.93
N TYR A 384 18.95 -21.80 -12.43
CA TYR A 384 19.54 -21.74 -13.76
C TYR A 384 18.50 -21.48 -14.86
N GLY A 385 18.76 -20.50 -15.73
CA GLY A 385 17.85 -20.12 -16.82
C GLY A 385 16.87 -19.01 -16.47
N ASP A 386 16.63 -18.70 -15.18
CA ASP A 386 15.76 -17.60 -14.79
C ASP A 386 16.39 -16.23 -15.12
N GLU A 387 17.71 -16.13 -15.25
CA GLU A 387 18.42 -14.94 -15.71
C GLU A 387 18.16 -14.59 -17.18
N ILE A 388 17.78 -15.57 -18.00
CA ILE A 388 17.33 -15.35 -19.38
C ILE A 388 15.81 -15.42 -19.51
N GLY A 389 15.08 -15.84 -18.48
CA GLY A 389 13.62 -15.95 -18.51
C GLY A 389 13.13 -17.23 -19.18
N MET A 390 13.79 -18.36 -18.93
CA MET A 390 13.34 -19.67 -19.42
C MET A 390 11.90 -19.99 -18.97
N GLY A 391 11.18 -20.69 -19.84
CA GLY A 391 9.85 -21.21 -19.57
C GLY A 391 9.86 -22.59 -18.92
N ASP A 392 8.68 -23.18 -18.79
CA ASP A 392 8.47 -24.53 -18.27
C ASP A 392 7.71 -25.40 -19.28
N ASN A 393 7.76 -26.72 -19.06
CA ASN A 393 6.93 -27.70 -19.76
C ASN A 393 6.26 -28.63 -18.74
N PHE A 394 5.16 -28.17 -18.15
CA PHE A 394 4.43 -28.91 -17.11
C PHE A 394 3.78 -30.23 -17.60
N TYR A 395 3.91 -30.59 -18.88
CA TYR A 395 3.48 -31.89 -19.42
C TYR A 395 4.49 -33.02 -19.20
N LEU A 396 5.75 -32.73 -18.81
CA LEU A 396 6.84 -33.72 -18.67
C LEU A 396 6.73 -34.64 -17.44
N GLY A 397 5.65 -34.52 -16.65
CA GLY A 397 5.42 -35.31 -15.44
C GLY A 397 6.26 -34.85 -14.25
N ASP A 398 5.74 -35.11 -13.04
CA ASP A 398 6.31 -34.65 -11.77
C ASP A 398 6.79 -33.18 -11.83
N ARG A 399 8.05 -32.90 -11.47
CA ARG A 399 8.71 -31.58 -11.46
C ARG A 399 9.66 -31.37 -12.65
N ASN A 400 9.74 -32.32 -13.58
CA ASN A 400 10.64 -32.26 -14.74
C ASN A 400 10.40 -31.05 -15.64
N GLY A 401 9.19 -30.48 -15.61
CA GLY A 401 8.82 -29.31 -16.41
C GLY A 401 9.68 -28.07 -16.16
N VAL A 402 10.32 -27.94 -14.99
CA VAL A 402 11.23 -26.82 -14.68
C VAL A 402 12.71 -27.19 -14.81
N ARG A 403 13.03 -28.45 -15.17
CA ARG A 403 14.38 -29.03 -15.21
C ARG A 403 14.89 -29.31 -16.64
N THR A 404 14.33 -28.63 -17.63
CA THR A 404 14.69 -28.76 -19.05
C THR A 404 16.11 -28.24 -19.34
N PRO A 405 16.74 -28.65 -20.45
CA PRO A 405 18.10 -28.21 -20.79
C PRO A 405 18.25 -26.69 -20.87
N MET A 406 19.38 -26.16 -20.41
CA MET A 406 19.73 -24.74 -20.51
C MET A 406 19.76 -24.26 -21.96
N GLN A 407 19.22 -23.05 -22.23
CA GLN A 407 19.06 -22.52 -23.59
C GLN A 407 20.23 -21.60 -23.98
N TRP A 408 21.29 -22.17 -24.54
CA TRP A 408 22.52 -21.44 -24.90
C TRP A 408 22.42 -20.65 -26.19
N SER A 409 21.82 -21.20 -27.24
CA SER A 409 21.76 -20.59 -28.57
C SER A 409 20.47 -21.02 -29.31
N PRO A 410 20.10 -20.37 -30.44
CA PRO A 410 18.95 -20.80 -31.24
C PRO A 410 19.21 -22.08 -32.07
N ASP A 411 20.39 -22.68 -31.91
CA ASP A 411 20.84 -23.86 -32.66
C ASP A 411 20.15 -25.14 -32.17
N ARG A 412 20.45 -26.27 -32.83
CA ARG A 412 19.95 -27.60 -32.44
C ARG A 412 20.06 -27.83 -30.93
N ASN A 413 18.98 -28.35 -30.34
CA ASN A 413 18.83 -28.61 -28.90
C ASN A 413 19.20 -27.40 -28.03
N ALA A 414 18.89 -26.18 -28.47
CA ALA A 414 19.23 -24.95 -27.78
C ALA A 414 20.75 -24.72 -27.56
N GLY A 415 21.62 -25.38 -28.34
CA GLY A 415 23.07 -25.35 -28.13
C GLY A 415 23.55 -26.11 -26.88
N PHE A 416 22.67 -26.84 -26.20
CA PHE A 416 23.00 -27.70 -25.06
C PHE A 416 23.77 -28.95 -25.48
N SER A 417 23.33 -29.61 -26.57
CA SER A 417 23.89 -30.86 -27.10
C SER A 417 23.75 -30.95 -28.61
N ARG A 418 24.61 -31.71 -29.28
CA ARG A 418 24.54 -32.08 -30.70
C ARG A 418 23.94 -33.47 -30.93
N ALA A 419 23.57 -34.19 -29.86
CA ALA A 419 22.91 -35.48 -29.92
C ALA A 419 21.62 -35.46 -30.75
N ASP A 420 21.12 -36.63 -31.14
CA ASP A 420 19.74 -36.77 -31.62
C ASP A 420 18.78 -36.15 -30.59
N PRO A 421 17.87 -35.23 -30.97
CA PRO A 421 16.92 -34.64 -30.02
C PRO A 421 16.12 -35.69 -29.23
N GLN A 422 15.93 -36.90 -29.78
CA GLN A 422 15.23 -38.00 -29.11
C GLN A 422 16.06 -38.67 -28.00
N LEU A 423 17.37 -38.48 -27.99
CA LEU A 423 18.29 -39.02 -26.97
C LEU A 423 18.50 -38.06 -25.80
N LEU A 424 17.98 -36.82 -25.87
CA LEU A 424 18.08 -35.89 -24.77
C LEU A 424 17.35 -36.44 -23.54
N TYR A 425 17.95 -36.26 -22.37
CA TYR A 425 17.33 -36.66 -21.10
C TYR A 425 15.94 -36.00 -20.90
N LEU A 426 15.78 -34.77 -21.37
CA LEU A 426 14.51 -34.05 -21.51
C LEU A 426 14.57 -33.13 -22.74
N PRO A 427 13.43 -32.87 -23.40
CA PRO A 427 13.39 -31.93 -24.51
C PRO A 427 13.62 -30.48 -24.04
N PRO A 428 14.29 -29.63 -24.83
CA PRO A 428 14.31 -28.19 -24.58
C PRO A 428 12.91 -27.60 -24.79
N ILE A 429 12.68 -26.38 -24.27
CA ILE A 429 11.42 -25.69 -24.49
C ILE A 429 11.33 -25.24 -25.95
N MET A 430 10.19 -25.48 -26.59
CA MET A 430 9.95 -25.21 -28.02
C MET A 430 8.63 -24.47 -28.29
N ASP A 431 7.94 -24.02 -27.24
CA ASP A 431 6.74 -23.21 -27.41
C ASP A 431 7.09 -21.82 -28.00
N PRO A 432 6.14 -21.12 -28.63
CA PRO A 432 6.44 -19.88 -29.35
C PRO A 432 6.85 -18.70 -28.45
N ILE A 433 6.64 -18.77 -27.13
CA ILE A 433 6.94 -17.69 -26.17
C ILE A 433 8.30 -17.92 -25.52
N TYR A 434 8.53 -19.12 -24.98
CA TYR A 434 9.75 -19.43 -24.20
C TYR A 434 10.75 -20.33 -24.92
N GLY A 435 10.43 -20.76 -26.14
CA GLY A 435 11.27 -21.65 -26.91
C GLY A 435 12.67 -21.08 -27.15
N TYR A 436 13.67 -21.96 -27.22
CA TYR A 436 15.08 -21.56 -27.32
C TYR A 436 15.42 -20.69 -28.55
N GLN A 437 14.58 -20.71 -29.59
CA GLN A 437 14.71 -19.82 -30.75
C GLN A 437 14.49 -18.34 -30.37
N ALA A 438 13.65 -18.06 -29.38
CA ALA A 438 13.37 -16.72 -28.85
C ALA A 438 14.16 -16.41 -27.58
N VAL A 439 14.29 -17.39 -26.67
CA VAL A 439 14.95 -17.22 -25.36
C VAL A 439 16.25 -18.02 -25.32
N ASN A 440 17.40 -17.37 -25.53
CA ASN A 440 18.70 -18.03 -25.38
C ASN A 440 19.80 -17.06 -24.95
N VAL A 441 20.89 -17.60 -24.39
CA VAL A 441 22.04 -16.83 -23.92
C VAL A 441 22.70 -16.05 -25.05
N GLU A 442 22.97 -16.66 -26.21
CA GLU A 442 23.65 -15.99 -27.32
C GLU A 442 22.92 -14.71 -27.78
N ALA A 443 21.60 -14.79 -27.97
CA ALA A 443 20.78 -13.66 -28.38
C ALA A 443 20.78 -12.56 -27.31
N GLN A 444 20.59 -12.94 -26.03
CA GLN A 444 20.54 -11.97 -24.94
C GLN A 444 21.91 -11.35 -24.61
N GLN A 445 23.02 -12.05 -24.83
CA GLN A 445 24.35 -11.48 -24.69
C GLN A 445 24.56 -10.32 -25.68
N ARG A 446 24.07 -10.45 -26.91
CA ARG A 446 24.20 -9.42 -27.97
C ARG A 446 23.29 -8.22 -27.73
N GLU A 447 22.12 -8.40 -27.13
CA GLU A 447 21.15 -7.33 -26.85
C GLU A 447 21.45 -6.61 -25.52
N PRO A 448 21.90 -5.34 -25.51
CA PRO A 448 22.29 -4.64 -24.28
C PRO A 448 21.15 -4.46 -23.26
N ALA A 449 19.90 -4.37 -23.73
CA ALA A 449 18.71 -4.22 -22.89
C ALA A 449 18.08 -5.56 -22.45
N SER A 450 18.71 -6.69 -22.78
CA SER A 450 18.22 -8.03 -22.43
C SER A 450 18.09 -8.24 -20.93
N LEU A 451 17.30 -9.24 -20.54
CA LEU A 451 17.15 -9.63 -19.14
C LEU A 451 18.49 -10.11 -18.56
N LEU A 452 19.28 -10.86 -19.32
CA LEU A 452 20.61 -11.32 -18.93
C LEU A 452 21.56 -10.16 -18.64
N ASN A 453 21.70 -9.21 -19.57
CA ASN A 453 22.61 -8.07 -19.39
C ASN A 453 22.12 -7.13 -18.28
N TRP A 454 20.79 -7.02 -18.11
CA TRP A 454 20.20 -6.31 -16.97
C TRP A 454 20.52 -7.00 -15.63
N MET A 455 20.44 -8.34 -15.56
CA MET A 455 20.81 -9.12 -14.38
C MET A 455 22.29 -8.96 -14.03
N LYS A 456 23.19 -9.02 -15.02
CA LYS A 456 24.63 -8.77 -14.83
C LYS A 456 24.88 -7.40 -14.16
N ARG A 457 24.21 -6.35 -14.63
CA ARG A 457 24.30 -5.00 -14.05
C ARG A 457 23.76 -4.95 -12.62
N LEU A 458 22.60 -5.56 -12.37
CA LEU A 458 21.99 -5.54 -11.04
C LEU A 458 22.82 -6.32 -10.01
N ILE A 459 23.36 -7.47 -10.40
CA ILE A 459 24.31 -8.25 -9.59
C ILE A 459 25.56 -7.43 -9.27
N ALA A 460 26.15 -6.76 -10.26
CA ALA A 460 27.31 -5.90 -10.04
C ALA A 460 27.02 -4.76 -9.04
N VAL A 461 25.84 -4.15 -9.12
CA VAL A 461 25.39 -3.11 -8.16
C VAL A 461 25.24 -3.71 -6.76
N ARG A 462 24.61 -4.88 -6.61
CA ARG A 462 24.51 -5.58 -5.31
C ARG A 462 25.89 -5.83 -4.70
N ARG A 463 26.84 -6.35 -5.50
CA ARG A 463 28.22 -6.64 -5.05
C ARG A 463 28.98 -5.39 -4.60
N SER A 464 28.57 -4.21 -5.05
CA SER A 464 29.19 -2.94 -4.65
C SER A 464 28.73 -2.43 -3.27
N CYS A 465 27.84 -3.13 -2.58
CA CYS A 465 27.28 -2.71 -1.29
C CYS A 465 27.02 -3.92 -0.38
N GLN A 466 27.72 -3.98 0.74
CA GLN A 466 27.59 -5.06 1.73
C GLN A 466 26.28 -4.96 2.52
N ALA A 467 25.65 -3.78 2.57
CA ALA A 467 24.35 -3.60 3.24
C ALA A 467 23.26 -4.56 2.75
N PHE A 468 23.29 -5.01 1.49
CA PHE A 468 22.33 -6.00 0.99
C PHE A 468 22.50 -7.39 1.62
N GLY A 469 23.74 -7.86 1.78
CA GLY A 469 24.03 -9.16 2.39
C GLY A 469 23.94 -9.10 3.91
N ARG A 470 24.57 -8.10 4.53
CA ARG A 470 24.84 -8.08 5.99
C ARG A 470 24.05 -7.02 6.76
N GLY A 471 23.37 -6.11 6.08
CA GLY A 471 22.72 -4.98 6.73
C GLY A 471 21.46 -5.34 7.48
N ARG A 472 21.21 -4.62 8.57
CA ARG A 472 19.93 -4.63 9.27
C ARG A 472 18.84 -4.14 8.31
N LEU A 473 17.66 -4.74 8.38
CA LEU A 473 16.48 -4.31 7.65
C LEU A 473 15.63 -3.41 8.56
N ASP A 474 15.32 -2.21 8.09
CA ASP A 474 14.35 -1.31 8.72
C ASP A 474 13.19 -1.06 7.75
N MET A 475 12.01 -1.60 8.04
CA MET A 475 10.83 -1.43 7.19
C MET A 475 10.26 -0.01 7.33
N LEU A 476 10.00 0.64 6.19
CA LEU A 476 9.26 1.91 6.16
C LEU A 476 7.77 1.61 6.00
N ARG A 477 6.92 2.45 6.60
CA ARG A 477 5.45 2.30 6.57
C ARG A 477 4.80 3.44 5.78
N PRO A 478 4.91 3.46 4.43
CA PRO A 478 4.26 4.47 3.61
C PRO A 478 2.73 4.32 3.69
N GLY A 479 2.01 5.43 3.57
CA GLY A 479 0.54 5.41 3.50
C GLY A 479 0.00 4.66 2.27
N ASN A 480 0.77 4.59 1.18
CA ASN A 480 0.41 3.83 -0.01
C ASN A 480 0.78 2.35 0.12
N ARG A 481 -0.22 1.49 0.33
CA ARG A 481 -0.06 0.04 0.49
C ARG A 481 0.54 -0.67 -0.74
N LYS A 482 0.44 -0.06 -1.93
CA LYS A 482 1.01 -0.60 -3.18
C LYS A 482 2.54 -0.47 -3.23
N ILE A 483 3.14 0.26 -2.29
CA ILE A 483 4.57 0.54 -2.27
C ILE A 483 5.20 -0.16 -1.07
N LEU A 484 6.19 -0.98 -1.35
CA LEU A 484 7.09 -1.59 -0.38
C LEU A 484 8.34 -0.73 -0.29
N ALA A 485 8.67 -0.23 0.90
CA ALA A 485 9.87 0.57 1.11
C ALA A 485 10.60 0.13 2.39
N TYR A 486 11.92 0.04 2.33
CA TYR A 486 12.75 -0.36 3.47
C TYR A 486 14.17 0.14 3.32
N VAL A 487 14.89 0.23 4.44
CA VAL A 487 16.29 0.64 4.49
C VAL A 487 17.15 -0.53 4.94
N ARG A 488 18.32 -0.68 4.29
CA ARG A 488 19.38 -1.61 4.67
C ARG A 488 20.57 -0.83 5.19
N THR A 489 20.99 -1.12 6.42
CA THR A 489 22.10 -0.40 7.07
C THR A 489 23.18 -1.35 7.53
N TYR A 490 24.43 -1.12 7.11
CA TYR A 490 25.61 -1.87 7.56
C TYR A 490 26.83 -0.96 7.62
N GLY A 491 27.41 -0.79 8.80
CA GLY A 491 28.53 0.14 8.98
C GLY A 491 28.13 1.57 8.61
N ASP A 492 28.83 2.15 7.63
CA ASP A 492 28.56 3.47 7.04
C ASP A 492 27.67 3.40 5.78
N GLU A 493 27.35 2.21 5.29
CA GLU A 493 26.47 2.02 4.13
C GLU A 493 24.99 2.04 4.54
N THR A 494 24.21 2.93 3.92
CA THR A 494 22.75 3.00 4.07
C THR A 494 22.11 2.98 2.68
N VAL A 495 21.24 1.99 2.44
CA VAL A 495 20.54 1.81 1.17
C VAL A 495 19.04 1.85 1.38
N LEU A 496 18.35 2.76 0.71
CA LEU A 496 16.90 2.83 0.64
C LEU A 496 16.41 2.07 -0.59
N CYS A 497 15.59 1.04 -0.38
CA CYS A 497 14.90 0.29 -1.43
C CYS A 497 13.43 0.69 -1.46
N VAL A 498 12.91 1.02 -2.64
CA VAL A 498 11.50 1.38 -2.86
C VAL A 498 10.98 0.62 -4.06
N ALA A 499 9.87 -0.10 -3.90
CA ALA A 499 9.33 -1.02 -4.88
C ALA A 499 7.82 -0.80 -5.05
N ASN A 500 7.37 -0.60 -6.28
CA ASN A 500 5.96 -0.53 -6.63
C ASN A 500 5.45 -1.93 -6.96
N LEU A 501 4.51 -2.45 -6.18
CA LEU A 501 3.90 -3.77 -6.40
C LEU A 501 2.74 -3.70 -7.40
N SER A 502 2.22 -2.50 -7.67
CA SER A 502 1.05 -2.27 -8.54
C SER A 502 1.40 -2.27 -10.03
N ARG A 503 0.41 -2.69 -10.84
CA ARG A 503 0.46 -2.67 -12.32
C ARG A 503 0.35 -1.28 -12.93
N SER A 504 0.20 -0.24 -12.10
CA SER A 504 0.08 1.17 -12.50
C SER A 504 1.11 2.04 -11.79
N ALA A 505 1.36 3.25 -12.30
CA ALA A 505 2.26 4.20 -11.63
C ALA A 505 1.70 4.59 -10.26
N GLN A 506 2.58 4.77 -9.27
CA GLN A 506 2.21 5.06 -7.90
C GLN A 506 3.07 6.19 -7.33
N PRO A 507 2.46 7.22 -6.70
CA PRO A 507 3.18 8.14 -5.83
C PRO A 507 3.34 7.55 -4.42
N VAL A 508 4.39 7.98 -3.72
CA VAL A 508 4.60 7.67 -2.31
C VAL A 508 5.30 8.81 -1.61
N GLU A 509 4.87 9.11 -0.39
CA GLU A 509 5.59 9.96 0.55
C GLU A 509 6.26 9.07 1.59
N LEU A 510 7.58 9.18 1.72
CA LEU A 510 8.38 8.40 2.67
C LEU A 510 8.84 9.26 3.85
N ASP A 511 8.63 8.78 5.08
CA ASP A 511 9.23 9.42 6.25
C ASP A 511 10.71 9.05 6.36
N LEU A 512 11.57 9.91 5.84
CA LEU A 512 13.03 9.75 5.83
C LEU A 512 13.74 10.71 6.80
N LYS A 513 13.01 11.32 7.75
CA LYS A 513 13.59 12.27 8.71
C LYS A 513 14.87 11.79 9.41
N PRO A 514 15.02 10.49 9.78
CA PRO A 514 16.28 10.01 10.38
C PRO A 514 17.52 10.20 9.49
N TYR A 515 17.33 10.35 8.17
CA TYR A 515 18.37 10.51 7.17
C TYR A 515 18.47 11.95 6.62
N LYS A 516 17.91 12.93 7.34
CA LYS A 516 17.94 14.34 6.97
C LYS A 516 19.35 14.82 6.61
N GLY A 517 19.45 15.61 5.55
CA GLY A 517 20.70 16.14 5.02
C GLY A 517 21.47 15.16 4.13
N GLN A 518 21.08 13.88 4.09
CA GLN A 518 21.62 12.94 3.12
C GLN A 518 20.94 13.11 1.75
N VAL A 519 21.68 12.84 0.69
CA VAL A 519 21.24 12.84 -0.69
C VAL A 519 21.05 11.39 -1.15
N PRO A 520 19.83 10.99 -1.57
CA PRO A 520 19.61 9.71 -2.20
C PRO A 520 20.28 9.71 -3.58
N VAL A 521 21.19 8.77 -3.81
CA VAL A 521 21.84 8.57 -5.12
C VAL A 521 21.38 7.23 -5.68
N GLU A 522 20.69 7.25 -6.81
CA GLU A 522 20.16 6.06 -7.47
C GLU A 522 21.32 5.16 -7.93
N MET A 523 21.32 3.88 -7.55
CA MET A 523 22.52 3.05 -7.63
C MET A 523 22.84 2.50 -9.03
N LEU A 524 21.86 2.39 -9.94
CA LEU A 524 22.08 1.89 -11.30
C LEU A 524 22.68 2.96 -12.22
N GLY A 525 22.14 4.18 -12.18
CA GLY A 525 22.51 5.33 -12.99
C GLY A 525 23.38 6.37 -12.28
N GLN A 526 23.59 6.23 -10.96
CA GLN A 526 24.35 7.17 -10.12
C GLN A 526 23.79 8.61 -10.13
N THR A 527 22.48 8.72 -10.32
CA THR A 527 21.78 10.02 -10.36
C THR A 527 21.45 10.47 -8.95
N ALA A 528 21.93 11.66 -8.56
CA ALA A 528 21.53 12.29 -7.30
C ALA A 528 20.08 12.78 -7.39
N PHE A 529 19.33 12.57 -6.32
CA PHE A 529 17.99 13.12 -6.12
C PHE A 529 18.05 14.30 -5.12
N PRO A 530 16.97 15.08 -4.96
CA PRO A 530 16.94 16.15 -3.96
C PRO A 530 17.34 15.66 -2.55
N PRO A 531 18.03 16.49 -1.73
CA PRO A 531 18.43 16.13 -0.39
C PRO A 531 17.21 15.86 0.51
N ILE A 532 17.35 14.91 1.43
CA ILE A 532 16.31 14.57 2.40
C ILE A 532 16.15 15.72 3.39
N SER A 533 14.91 16.19 3.55
CA SER A 533 14.55 17.28 4.45
C SER A 533 13.70 16.76 5.63
N GLU A 534 13.08 17.67 6.39
CA GLU A 534 12.08 17.32 7.42
C GLU A 534 10.72 16.93 6.82
N LEU A 535 10.48 17.28 5.55
CA LEU A 535 9.24 16.96 4.84
C LEU A 535 9.25 15.49 4.37
N PRO A 536 8.08 14.84 4.26
CA PRO A 536 7.98 13.54 3.61
C PRO A 536 8.60 13.57 2.21
N TYR A 537 9.38 12.54 1.90
CA TYR A 537 10.12 12.46 0.66
C TYR A 537 9.23 11.87 -0.45
N LEU A 538 8.80 12.70 -1.39
CA LEU A 538 7.93 12.28 -2.48
C LEU A 538 8.73 11.54 -3.56
N LEU A 539 8.28 10.33 -3.91
CA LEU A 539 8.73 9.57 -5.06
C LEU A 539 7.54 9.16 -5.93
N THR A 540 7.78 9.01 -7.23
CA THR A 540 6.83 8.41 -8.16
C THR A 540 7.50 7.23 -8.85
N LEU A 541 6.83 6.09 -8.89
CA LEU A 541 7.35 4.85 -9.47
C LEU A 541 6.44 4.39 -10.61
N PRO A 542 7.00 3.96 -11.77
CA PRO A 542 6.21 3.37 -12.84
C PRO A 542 5.66 1.99 -12.42
N ARG A 543 4.79 1.39 -13.25
CA ARG A 543 4.26 0.04 -13.02
C ARG A 543 5.39 -0.95 -12.71
N HIS A 544 5.26 -1.69 -11.61
CA HIS A 544 6.27 -2.66 -11.15
C HIS A 544 7.71 -2.11 -11.11
N GLY A 545 7.88 -0.79 -10.99
CA GLY A 545 9.17 -0.13 -10.92
C GLY A 545 9.77 -0.22 -9.53
N PHE A 546 11.09 -0.10 -9.44
CA PHE A 546 11.79 0.00 -8.17
C PHE A 546 12.95 0.99 -8.26
N TYR A 547 13.39 1.46 -7.10
CA TYR A 547 14.62 2.23 -6.92
C TYR A 547 15.46 1.64 -5.80
N TRP A 548 16.77 1.62 -6.01
CA TRP A 548 17.76 1.47 -4.95
C TRP A 548 18.54 2.76 -4.85
N PHE A 549 18.49 3.41 -3.70
CA PHE A 549 19.24 4.63 -3.42
C PHE A 549 20.29 4.37 -2.37
N ARG A 550 21.52 4.77 -2.61
CA ARG A 550 22.52 4.93 -1.56
C ARG A 550 22.30 6.30 -0.92
N LEU A 551 22.08 6.35 0.39
CA LEU A 551 21.95 7.62 1.11
C LEU A 551 23.35 8.09 1.52
N THR A 552 23.77 9.27 1.05
CA THR A 552 25.15 9.76 1.21
C THR A 552 25.18 11.27 1.48
N GLN A 553 26.35 11.84 1.76
CA GLN A 553 26.56 13.30 1.84
C GLN A 553 26.95 13.90 0.47
N ALA A 554 26.46 13.35 -0.65
CA ALA A 554 26.76 13.85 -1.99
C ALA A 554 26.24 15.28 -2.23
N ALA A 555 26.77 15.95 -3.25
CA ALA A 555 26.22 17.23 -3.69
C ALA A 555 24.79 17.04 -4.23
N PRO A 556 23.84 17.94 -3.90
CA PRO A 556 22.52 17.90 -4.49
C PRO A 556 22.58 18.13 -6.01
N PRO A 557 21.53 17.78 -6.77
CA PRO A 557 21.48 18.02 -8.21
C PRO A 557 21.75 19.49 -8.54
N ALA A 558 22.44 19.78 -9.65
CA ALA A 558 22.79 21.16 -10.01
C ALA A 558 21.57 22.06 -10.28
N TRP A 559 20.43 21.46 -10.63
CA TRP A 559 19.14 22.15 -10.80
C TRP A 559 18.32 22.23 -9.50
N HIS A 560 18.75 21.53 -8.43
CA HIS A 560 18.12 21.61 -7.12
C HIS A 560 18.46 22.97 -6.51
N GLU A 561 17.52 23.89 -6.63
CA GLU A 561 17.52 25.07 -5.80
C GLU A 561 17.02 24.65 -4.42
N ASP A 562 17.70 25.05 -3.34
CA ASP A 562 17.17 24.98 -1.97
C ASP A 562 16.04 26.01 -1.84
N THR A 563 14.97 25.75 -2.58
CA THR A 563 13.73 26.46 -2.56
C THR A 563 12.73 25.48 -1.95
N LEU A 564 12.62 25.54 -0.61
CA LEU A 564 11.27 25.66 -0.06
C LEU A 564 10.54 26.64 -0.98
N PRO A 565 9.37 26.31 -1.56
CA PRO A 565 8.72 27.11 -2.59
C PRO A 565 8.82 28.59 -2.22
N GLY A 566 9.73 29.26 -2.92
CA GLY A 566 10.21 30.57 -2.55
C GLY A 566 9.14 31.58 -2.89
N LEU A 567 8.22 31.83 -1.95
CA LEU A 567 7.94 33.22 -1.68
C LEU A 567 9.30 33.80 -1.25
N GLU A 568 9.90 34.67 -2.04
CA GLU A 568 10.97 35.53 -1.53
C GLU A 568 10.39 36.28 -0.31
N LEU A 569 10.57 35.70 0.88
CA LEU A 569 9.96 36.21 2.10
C LEU A 569 10.58 37.58 2.38
N ARG A 570 9.79 38.63 2.15
CA ARG A 570 10.19 40.00 2.39
C ARG A 570 10.64 40.17 3.84
N VAL A 571 11.66 40.98 4.06
CA VAL A 571 12.15 41.28 5.41
C VAL A 571 11.45 42.53 5.94
N LEU A 572 10.69 42.36 7.03
CA LEU A 572 10.02 43.43 7.76
C LEU A 572 10.84 43.78 9.01
N VAL A 573 11.34 45.02 9.08
CA VAL A 573 12.18 45.48 10.20
C VAL A 573 11.30 46.04 11.31
N LEU A 574 11.16 45.30 12.39
CA LEU A 574 10.37 45.69 13.57
C LEU A 574 11.25 46.42 14.59
N PHE A 575 10.65 47.34 15.33
CA PHE A 575 11.29 48.11 16.40
C PHE A 575 10.62 47.93 17.76
N HIS A 576 9.43 47.31 17.82
CA HIS A 576 8.68 47.05 19.04
C HIS A 576 7.64 45.91 18.85
N GLY A 577 8.09 44.73 18.39
CA GLY A 577 7.22 43.56 18.18
C GLY A 577 6.01 43.85 17.29
N TRP A 578 4.84 43.32 17.65
CA TRP A 578 3.58 43.61 16.94
C TRP A 578 3.20 45.08 16.88
N LYS A 579 3.52 45.87 17.92
CA LYS A 579 3.20 47.31 17.95
C LYS A 579 3.84 48.07 16.79
N SER A 580 4.92 47.56 16.20
CA SER A 580 5.55 48.19 15.03
C SER A 580 4.65 48.30 13.81
N PHE A 581 3.59 47.50 13.70
CA PHE A 581 2.65 47.53 12.58
C PHE A 581 1.47 48.50 12.78
N PHE A 582 1.33 49.13 13.94
CA PHE A 582 0.11 49.86 14.29
C PHE A 582 0.43 51.26 14.82
N VAL A 583 0.03 52.28 14.07
CA VAL A 583 0.39 53.69 14.30
C VAL A 583 -0.07 54.18 15.68
N ASP A 584 -1.23 53.71 16.14
CA ASP A 584 -1.84 54.13 17.41
C ASP A 584 -1.16 53.48 18.63
N GLN A 585 -0.31 52.47 18.42
CA GLN A 585 0.38 51.74 19.49
C GLN A 585 1.86 52.17 19.66
N VAL A 586 2.30 53.22 18.95
CA VAL A 586 3.70 53.69 18.97
C VAL A 586 3.81 55.19 19.29
N GLU A 587 4.96 55.57 19.86
CA GLU A 587 5.27 56.98 20.17
C GLU A 587 5.25 57.87 18.93
N PRO A 588 4.92 59.18 19.05
CA PRO A 588 4.77 60.10 17.92
C PRO A 588 5.93 60.08 16.91
N GLY A 589 7.17 59.99 17.38
CA GLY A 589 8.36 59.97 16.53
C GLY A 589 8.52 58.71 15.65
N ARG A 590 7.76 57.64 15.91
CA ARG A 590 7.83 56.37 15.15
C ARG A 590 6.59 56.10 14.30
N ARG A 591 5.58 56.98 14.34
CA ARG A 591 4.31 56.82 13.60
C ARG A 591 4.50 56.67 12.09
N ALA A 592 5.40 57.46 11.48
CA ALA A 592 5.70 57.36 10.05
C ALA A 592 6.30 56.00 9.67
N MET A 593 7.19 55.45 10.51
CA MET A 593 7.78 54.12 10.30
C MET A 593 6.73 53.01 10.48
N ALA A 594 5.85 53.13 11.48
CA ALA A 594 4.75 52.18 11.68
C ALA A 594 3.76 52.18 10.50
N ALA A 595 3.40 53.36 10.00
CA ALA A 595 2.52 53.51 8.85
C ALA A 595 3.11 52.84 7.59
N ALA A 596 4.39 53.10 7.30
CA ALA A 596 5.06 52.47 6.16
C ALA A 596 5.17 50.94 6.30
N LEU A 597 5.41 50.44 7.53
CA LEU A 597 5.49 49.00 7.77
C LEU A 597 4.12 48.32 7.65
N HIS A 598 3.07 48.96 8.18
CA HIS A 598 1.68 48.50 8.01
C HIS A 598 1.29 48.45 6.54
N GLU A 599 1.60 49.51 5.79
CA GLU A 599 1.31 49.58 4.36
C GLU A 599 1.99 48.45 3.59
N ARG A 600 3.26 48.14 3.88
CA ARG A 600 3.95 47.01 3.25
C ARG A 600 3.33 45.66 3.61
N LEU A 601 2.91 45.46 4.86
CA LEU A 601 2.22 44.23 5.28
C LEU A 601 0.93 44.03 4.48
N VAL A 602 0.14 45.09 4.32
CA VAL A 602 -1.19 45.03 3.72
C VAL A 602 -1.18 45.08 2.19
N ARG A 603 -0.26 45.82 1.56
CA ARG A 603 -0.18 45.95 0.10
C ARG A 603 0.74 44.94 -0.58
N GLU A 604 1.76 44.44 0.11
CA GLU A 604 2.75 43.53 -0.52
C GLU A 604 2.67 42.11 0.05
N VAL A 605 2.66 41.96 1.38
CA VAL A 605 2.82 40.65 2.03
C VAL A 605 1.52 39.84 2.03
N LEU A 606 0.43 40.41 2.53
CA LEU A 606 -0.87 39.71 2.60
C LEU A 606 -1.43 39.36 1.21
N PRO A 607 -1.42 40.25 0.20
CA PRO A 607 -1.92 39.91 -1.14
C PRO A 607 -1.11 38.83 -1.85
N ALA A 608 0.19 38.69 -1.54
CA ALA A 608 1.01 37.60 -2.03
C ALA A 608 0.76 36.29 -1.27
N PHE A 609 0.52 36.37 0.03
CA PHE A 609 0.28 35.20 0.88
C PHE A 609 -1.10 34.58 0.66
N LEU A 610 -2.18 35.35 0.68
CA LEU A 610 -3.56 34.83 0.67
C LEU A 610 -3.87 33.87 -0.50
N PRO A 611 -3.49 34.16 -1.76
CA PRO A 611 -3.76 33.26 -2.89
C PRO A 611 -3.04 31.91 -2.80
N THR A 612 -1.92 31.82 -2.08
CA THR A 612 -1.19 30.55 -1.86
C THR A 612 -1.90 29.62 -0.90
N GLN A 613 -2.89 30.14 -0.16
CA GLN A 613 -3.56 29.40 0.89
C GLN A 613 -4.76 28.62 0.35
N ARG A 614 -4.85 27.33 0.68
CA ARG A 614 -5.95 26.49 0.20
C ARG A 614 -7.33 26.95 0.68
N TRP A 615 -7.41 27.54 1.88
CA TRP A 615 -8.64 28.04 2.51
C TRP A 615 -9.11 29.41 1.98
N PHE A 616 -8.34 30.09 1.14
CA PHE A 616 -8.76 31.39 0.59
C PHE A 616 -9.81 31.18 -0.52
N ALA A 617 -11.00 31.76 -0.35
CA ALA A 617 -12.13 31.54 -1.27
C ALA A 617 -12.07 32.41 -2.54
N GLY A 618 -11.14 33.37 -2.62
CA GLY A 618 -10.96 34.27 -3.75
C GLY A 618 -10.02 33.76 -4.84
N LYS A 619 -9.76 32.45 -4.94
CA LYS A 619 -8.84 31.89 -5.94
C LYS A 619 -9.30 32.23 -7.36
N GLY A 620 -8.37 32.70 -8.19
CA GLY A 620 -8.66 33.15 -9.56
C GLY A 620 -9.08 34.62 -9.69
N GLY A 621 -9.37 35.31 -8.58
CA GLY A 621 -9.66 36.75 -8.56
C GLY A 621 -8.43 37.60 -8.23
N HIS A 622 -8.39 38.84 -8.74
CA HIS A 622 -7.38 39.82 -8.36
C HIS A 622 -7.77 40.51 -7.05
N ILE A 623 -6.87 40.52 -6.05
CA ILE A 623 -7.08 41.23 -4.78
C ILE A 623 -6.80 42.72 -5.00
N GLU A 624 -7.82 43.56 -4.88
CA GLU A 624 -7.69 45.02 -5.02
C GLU A 624 -7.18 45.67 -3.73
N LYS A 625 -7.65 45.17 -2.59
CA LYS A 625 -7.39 45.76 -1.28
C LYS A 625 -7.48 44.70 -0.18
N VAL A 626 -6.62 44.82 0.81
CA VAL A 626 -6.71 44.13 2.10
C VAL A 626 -6.75 45.21 3.18
N GLU A 627 -7.48 45.02 4.27
CA GLU A 627 -7.42 45.89 5.46
C GLU A 627 -7.49 45.06 6.73
N PHE A 628 -6.84 45.53 7.80
CA PHE A 628 -7.09 45.01 9.14
C PHE A 628 -8.35 45.67 9.68
N GLU A 629 -9.43 44.90 9.83
CA GLU A 629 -10.68 45.41 10.39
C GLU A 629 -10.60 45.46 11.92
N LYS A 630 -10.17 44.35 12.54
CA LYS A 630 -9.98 44.23 13.99
C LYS A 630 -8.73 43.42 14.27
N TYR A 631 -7.99 43.80 15.29
CA TYR A 631 -6.84 43.03 15.75
C TYR A 631 -6.56 43.32 17.21
N ASP A 632 -5.97 42.35 17.90
CA ASP A 632 -5.41 42.57 19.23
C ASP A 632 -4.22 41.64 19.48
N ILE A 633 -3.29 42.11 20.30
CA ILE A 633 -2.14 41.32 20.74
C ILE A 633 -2.61 40.48 21.93
N TRP A 634 -2.27 39.19 21.95
CA TRP A 634 -2.72 38.31 23.02
C TRP A 634 -2.23 38.81 24.40
N PRO A 635 -3.10 38.97 25.42
CA PRO A 635 -2.76 39.76 26.61
C PRO A 635 -1.56 39.25 27.41
N ASP A 636 -1.41 37.93 27.49
CA ASP A 636 -0.42 37.21 28.28
C ASP A 636 0.70 36.57 27.41
N ARG A 637 0.62 36.75 26.09
CA ARG A 637 1.52 36.14 25.09
C ARG A 637 1.75 37.12 23.94
N SER A 638 2.70 38.03 24.12
CA SER A 638 3.03 39.10 23.18
C SER A 638 3.52 38.64 21.79
N GLU A 639 3.76 37.34 21.60
CA GLU A 639 4.15 36.71 20.34
C GLU A 639 2.96 36.46 19.39
N TRP A 640 1.73 36.41 19.89
CA TRP A 640 0.54 36.09 19.08
C TRP A 640 -0.33 37.33 18.84
N LEU A 641 -0.88 37.42 17.63
CA LEU A 641 -1.84 38.42 17.22
C LEU A 641 -3.07 37.71 16.67
N LEU A 642 -4.24 38.03 17.21
CA LEU A 642 -5.50 37.67 16.57
C LEU A 642 -5.90 38.82 15.65
N ALA A 643 -6.10 38.55 14.37
CA ALA A 643 -6.56 39.55 13.41
C ALA A 643 -7.75 39.05 12.60
N ARG A 644 -8.68 39.98 12.34
CA ARG A 644 -9.73 39.88 11.33
C ARG A 644 -9.38 40.85 10.21
N ILE A 645 -9.16 40.32 9.02
CA ILE A 645 -8.85 41.10 7.83
C ILE A 645 -10.05 41.13 6.88
N ARG A 646 -10.20 42.22 6.15
CA ARG A 646 -11.20 42.40 5.11
C ARG A 646 -10.52 42.46 3.75
N VAL A 647 -11.04 41.72 2.78
CA VAL A 647 -10.43 41.55 1.45
C VAL A 647 -11.43 41.94 0.36
N TRP A 648 -11.04 42.85 -0.53
CA TRP A 648 -11.80 43.25 -1.71
C TRP A 648 -11.25 42.56 -2.94
N LEU A 649 -12.12 41.91 -3.70
CA LEU A 649 -11.79 41.20 -4.94
C LEU A 649 -12.37 41.97 -6.13
N ALA A 650 -11.58 42.08 -7.21
CA ALA A 650 -12.00 42.75 -8.42
C ALA A 650 -13.30 42.16 -8.98
N GLY A 651 -14.25 43.02 -9.33
CA GLY A 651 -15.55 42.62 -9.90
C GLY A 651 -16.58 42.10 -8.88
N ARG A 652 -16.31 42.16 -7.56
CA ARG A 652 -17.30 41.88 -6.52
C ARG A 652 -17.61 43.14 -5.71
N PRO A 653 -18.91 43.46 -5.49
CA PRO A 653 -19.29 44.68 -4.76
C PRO A 653 -19.06 44.56 -3.24
N GLU A 654 -19.09 43.34 -2.69
CA GLU A 654 -18.96 43.11 -1.25
C GLU A 654 -17.59 42.52 -0.88
N PRO A 655 -16.95 43.01 0.20
CA PRO A 655 -15.71 42.45 0.69
C PRO A 655 -15.92 41.14 1.46
N GLN A 656 -14.85 40.37 1.64
CA GLN A 656 -14.83 39.13 2.40
C GLN A 656 -14.02 39.28 3.68
N ASP A 657 -14.58 38.84 4.81
CA ASP A 657 -13.90 38.87 6.11
C ASP A 657 -13.21 37.54 6.41
N TYR A 658 -11.96 37.60 6.85
CA TYR A 658 -11.13 36.44 7.16
C TYR A 658 -10.49 36.53 8.54
N GLY A 659 -10.53 35.41 9.27
CA GLY A 659 -9.81 35.21 10.53
C GLY A 659 -8.36 34.79 10.25
N LEU A 660 -7.41 35.63 10.65
CA LEU A 660 -5.98 35.42 10.43
C LEU A 660 -5.20 35.56 11.76
N PRO A 661 -5.19 34.54 12.63
CA PRO A 661 -4.24 34.47 13.73
C PRO A 661 -2.80 34.40 13.19
N LEU A 662 -1.93 35.25 13.70
CA LEU A 662 -0.53 35.36 13.31
C LEU A 662 0.39 35.26 14.53
N ALA A 663 1.61 34.78 14.31
CA ALA A 663 2.62 34.62 15.34
C ALA A 663 3.99 35.16 14.88
N LEU A 664 4.78 35.60 15.86
CA LEU A 664 6.19 35.99 15.70
C LEU A 664 7.07 34.95 16.41
N ALA A 665 7.95 34.30 15.64
CA ALA A 665 8.98 33.41 16.18
C ALA A 665 10.35 34.03 15.94
N TRP A 666 11.25 33.86 16.90
CA TRP A 666 12.59 34.43 16.86
C TRP A 666 13.65 33.34 16.91
N GLY A 667 14.63 33.39 16.01
CA GLY A 667 15.75 32.46 16.00
C GLY A 667 16.83 32.86 16.99
N ASP A 668 17.57 31.87 17.51
CA ASP A 668 18.76 32.07 18.32
C ASP A 668 20.01 31.86 17.43
N ASN A 669 20.37 32.81 16.57
CA ASN A 669 21.50 32.77 15.61
C ASN A 669 21.59 31.56 14.62
N SER A 670 20.86 30.47 14.85
CA SER A 670 20.68 29.31 13.97
C SER A 670 19.22 29.22 13.54
N ASP A 671 18.97 29.13 12.23
CA ASP A 671 17.61 29.07 11.67
C ASP A 671 16.88 27.74 11.98
N GLU A 672 17.54 26.75 12.61
CA GLU A 672 17.00 25.40 12.86
C GLU A 672 15.65 25.39 13.57
N LYS A 673 15.45 26.23 14.59
CA LYS A 673 14.17 26.30 15.33
C LYS A 673 13.02 26.90 14.50
N LEU A 674 13.33 27.66 13.43
CA LEU A 674 12.34 28.32 12.58
C LEU A 674 11.98 27.49 11.33
N ARG A 675 12.80 26.50 10.96
CA ARG A 675 12.60 25.68 9.76
C ARG A 675 11.23 25.01 9.66
N PRO A 676 10.66 24.42 10.74
CA PRO A 676 9.33 23.80 10.65
C PRO A 676 8.20 24.78 10.32
N LEU A 677 8.41 26.07 10.56
CA LEU A 677 7.41 27.12 10.36
C LEU A 677 7.46 27.76 8.97
N TRP A 678 8.51 27.50 8.18
CA TRP A 678 8.69 28.12 6.86
C TRP A 678 7.54 27.90 5.87
N PRO A 679 6.93 26.70 5.75
CA PRO A 679 5.78 26.49 4.88
C PRO A 679 4.57 27.38 5.21
N TYR A 680 4.54 27.97 6.41
CA TYR A 680 3.45 28.79 6.92
C TYR A 680 3.83 30.26 7.06
N ALA A 681 5.01 30.65 6.55
CA ALA A 681 5.56 31.98 6.65
C ALA A 681 4.85 32.97 5.73
N LEU A 682 4.60 34.17 6.26
CA LEU A 682 4.20 35.34 5.49
C LEU A 682 5.42 36.20 5.12
N ALA A 683 6.34 36.39 6.07
CA ALA A 683 7.50 37.26 5.90
C ALA A 683 8.63 36.89 6.88
N LYS A 684 9.86 37.29 6.56
CA LYS A 684 10.95 37.35 7.54
C LYS A 684 10.80 38.62 8.37
N VAL A 685 11.05 38.55 9.66
CA VAL A 685 11.07 39.74 10.54
C VAL A 685 12.45 39.94 11.14
N ARG A 686 12.81 41.20 11.43
CA ARG A 686 14.08 41.53 12.07
C ARG A 686 13.90 42.57 13.16
N VAL A 687 14.45 42.33 14.34
CA VAL A 687 14.61 43.33 15.42
C VAL A 687 16.09 43.43 15.76
N ARG A 688 16.72 44.57 15.48
CA ARG A 688 18.17 44.77 15.61
C ARG A 688 18.95 43.65 14.88
N ALA A 689 19.75 42.86 15.58
CA ALA A 689 20.50 41.74 15.04
C ALA A 689 19.71 40.42 15.02
N LYS A 690 18.53 40.35 15.66
CA LYS A 690 17.74 39.13 15.77
C LYS A 690 16.83 38.97 14.55
N MET A 691 16.99 37.86 13.84
CA MET A 691 16.10 37.43 12.77
C MET A 691 14.97 36.55 13.31
N GLY A 692 13.83 36.61 12.67
CA GLY A 692 12.65 35.85 13.02
C GLY A 692 11.72 35.64 11.83
N LEU A 693 10.56 35.05 12.12
CA LEU A 693 9.53 34.72 11.15
C LEU A 693 8.18 35.29 11.58
N LEU A 694 7.46 35.89 10.63
CA LEU A 694 6.03 36.16 10.72
C LEU A 694 5.29 35.03 9.99
N TYR A 695 4.42 34.31 10.69
CA TYR A 695 3.74 33.12 10.16
C TYR A 695 2.32 32.99 10.74
N GLY A 696 1.50 32.10 10.16
CA GLY A 696 0.16 31.81 10.68
C GLY A 696 0.19 31.09 12.03
N ALA A 697 -0.50 31.60 13.06
CA ALA A 697 -0.37 31.11 14.44
C ALA A 697 -0.81 29.64 14.62
N PHE A 698 -1.71 29.12 13.79
CA PHE A 698 -2.12 27.71 13.81
C PHE A 698 -0.99 26.71 13.47
N ALA A 699 0.17 27.19 13.00
CA ALA A 699 1.37 26.36 12.88
C ALA A 699 2.20 26.28 14.17
N ASP A 700 1.93 27.15 15.16
CA ASP A 700 2.54 27.07 16.49
C ASP A 700 1.74 26.09 17.36
N GLU A 701 2.32 24.93 17.65
CA GLU A 701 1.70 23.92 18.51
C GLU A 701 1.25 24.50 19.86
N ARG A 702 2.02 25.44 20.42
CA ARG A 702 1.71 26.07 21.71
C ARG A 702 0.47 26.96 21.63
N PHE A 703 0.24 27.60 20.48
CA PHE A 703 -0.97 28.39 20.26
C PHE A 703 -2.19 27.46 20.22
N CYS A 704 -2.10 26.37 19.47
CA CYS A 704 -3.17 25.37 19.37
C CYS A 704 -3.52 24.73 20.71
N GLN A 705 -2.50 24.28 21.48
CA GLN A 705 -2.66 23.73 22.83
C GLN A 705 -3.25 24.76 23.81
N TYR A 706 -2.83 26.02 23.71
CA TYR A 706 -3.37 27.10 24.53
C TYR A 706 -4.86 27.29 24.30
N LEU A 707 -5.32 27.27 23.04
CA LEU A 707 -6.74 27.37 22.72
C LEU A 707 -7.55 26.22 23.36
N VAL A 708 -7.06 24.98 23.30
CA VAL A 708 -7.73 23.84 23.96
C VAL A 708 -7.80 24.04 25.47
N GLY A 709 -6.72 24.50 26.12
CA GLY A 709 -6.72 24.79 27.55
C GLY A 709 -7.69 25.90 27.95
N MET A 710 -7.90 26.90 27.10
CA MET A 710 -8.88 27.97 27.32
C MET A 710 -10.33 27.49 27.13
N ILE A 711 -10.56 26.59 26.17
CA ILE A 711 -11.84 25.88 26.01
C ILE A 711 -12.15 25.06 27.27
N ALA A 712 -11.19 24.26 27.76
CA ALA A 712 -11.35 23.45 28.96
C ALA A 712 -11.82 24.26 30.18
N ARG A 713 -11.35 25.51 30.30
CA ARG A 713 -11.67 26.42 31.42
C ARG A 713 -12.90 27.28 31.18
N SER A 714 -13.52 27.19 29.99
CA SER A 714 -14.60 28.10 29.55
C SER A 714 -14.27 29.57 29.80
N ALA A 715 -13.05 29.96 29.44
CA ALA A 715 -12.52 31.29 29.74
C ALA A 715 -13.18 32.41 28.92
N ARG A 716 -12.99 33.65 29.36
CA ARG A 716 -13.41 34.86 28.63
C ARG A 716 -12.27 35.88 28.59
N LEU A 717 -11.92 36.37 27.41
CA LEU A 717 -10.85 37.36 27.22
C LEU A 717 -11.37 38.61 26.49
N PRO A 718 -10.93 39.82 26.84
CA PRO A 718 -11.25 41.03 26.08
C PRO A 718 -10.53 41.04 24.72
N LEU A 719 -11.18 41.54 23.67
CA LEU A 719 -10.60 41.74 22.33
C LEU A 719 -11.20 42.98 21.65
N GLY A 720 -10.41 44.06 21.53
CA GLY A 720 -10.91 45.34 21.04
C GLY A 720 -12.07 45.87 21.90
N GLN A 721 -13.24 46.12 21.30
CA GLN A 721 -14.47 46.46 22.02
C GLN A 721 -15.34 45.23 22.39
N GLY A 722 -14.94 44.00 22.02
CA GLY A 722 -15.73 42.79 22.30
C GLY A 722 -15.02 41.78 23.22
N TRP A 723 -15.50 40.54 23.22
CA TRP A 723 -14.96 39.45 24.03
C TRP A 723 -14.76 38.18 23.22
N LEU A 724 -13.64 37.48 23.46
CA LEU A 724 -13.48 36.08 23.08
C LEU A 724 -14.12 35.20 24.17
N ARG A 725 -15.10 34.40 23.78
CA ARG A 725 -15.78 33.44 24.64
C ARG A 725 -15.37 32.02 24.26
N PHE A 726 -14.79 31.32 25.22
CA PHE A 726 -14.45 29.90 25.10
C PHE A 726 -15.53 29.09 25.82
N SER A 727 -16.01 28.01 25.21
CA SER A 727 -17.04 27.15 25.81
C SER A 727 -16.70 25.68 25.64
N ALA A 728 -16.76 24.90 26.73
CA ALA A 728 -16.67 23.45 26.70
C ALA A 728 -18.07 22.82 26.83
N THR A 729 -18.28 21.67 26.20
CA THR A 729 -19.49 20.86 26.40
C THR A 729 -19.32 19.93 27.58
N ARG A 730 -20.42 19.29 28.03
CA ARG A 730 -20.39 18.27 29.09
C ARG A 730 -19.49 17.07 28.78
N LEU A 731 -19.23 16.79 27.50
CA LEU A 731 -18.40 15.66 27.06
C LEU A 731 -16.91 16.03 26.93
N PHE A 732 -16.53 17.30 27.14
CA PHE A 732 -15.15 17.73 26.94
C PHE A 732 -14.14 16.89 27.74
N ALA A 733 -14.41 16.63 29.03
CA ALA A 733 -13.51 15.87 29.89
C ALA A 733 -13.32 14.42 29.39
N ASP A 734 -14.41 13.77 28.95
CA ASP A 734 -14.35 12.41 28.43
C ASP A 734 -13.58 12.33 27.11
N LEU A 735 -13.82 13.29 26.21
CA LEU A 735 -13.17 13.36 24.92
C LEU A 735 -11.68 13.72 25.05
N ALA A 736 -11.35 14.72 25.86
CA ALA A 736 -10.01 15.28 25.96
C ALA A 736 -9.08 14.55 26.96
N GLY A 737 -9.64 13.96 28.02
CA GLY A 737 -8.91 13.34 29.13
C GLY A 737 -8.31 14.33 30.13
N ASP A 738 -7.35 13.84 30.92
CA ASP A 738 -6.84 14.54 32.11
C ASP A 738 -5.89 15.71 31.81
N ALA A 739 -5.26 15.75 30.63
CA ALA A 739 -4.26 16.77 30.27
C ALA A 739 -4.41 17.29 28.82
N PRO A 740 -5.56 17.92 28.47
CA PRO A 740 -5.88 18.39 27.12
C PRO A 740 -4.82 19.28 26.49
N GLU A 741 -4.26 20.20 27.28
CA GLU A 741 -3.26 21.19 26.85
C GLU A 741 -1.89 20.57 26.52
N SER A 742 -1.66 19.31 26.90
CA SER A 742 -0.41 18.59 26.62
C SER A 742 -0.50 17.69 25.39
N LEU A 743 -1.69 17.57 24.78
CA LEU A 743 -1.87 16.72 23.61
C LEU A 743 -1.05 17.26 22.43
N PRO A 744 -0.31 16.39 21.70
CA PRO A 744 0.51 16.82 20.57
C PRO A 744 -0.39 17.32 19.44
N ALA A 745 -0.13 18.54 18.94
CA ALA A 745 -0.97 19.17 17.93
C ALA A 745 -0.36 19.01 16.53
N LYS A 746 -1.09 18.38 15.61
CA LYS A 746 -0.68 18.17 14.23
C LYS A 746 -1.70 18.79 13.27
N ARG A 747 -1.26 19.73 12.43
CA ARG A 747 -2.09 20.26 11.34
C ARG A 747 -2.32 19.17 10.28
N LEU A 748 -3.57 18.95 9.89
CA LEU A 748 -3.91 18.00 8.84
C LEU A 748 -3.89 18.69 7.47
N ALA A 749 -3.32 18.02 6.47
CA ALA A 749 -3.27 18.50 5.08
C ALA A 749 -4.51 18.02 4.30
N LEU A 750 -5.71 18.27 4.83
CA LEU A 750 -6.98 17.95 4.17
C LEU A 750 -7.35 19.06 3.17
N ASP A 751 -8.02 18.70 2.08
CA ASP A 751 -8.58 19.64 1.09
C ASP A 751 -9.81 20.35 1.64
N SER A 752 -9.63 21.25 2.61
CA SER A 752 -10.73 22.01 3.20
C SER A 752 -10.59 23.52 3.07
N SER A 753 -11.74 24.20 3.10
CA SER A 753 -11.89 25.66 3.13
C SER A 753 -11.45 26.28 4.46
N ASN A 754 -11.07 25.46 5.44
CA ASN A 754 -10.77 25.85 6.82
C ASN A 754 -9.41 25.27 7.25
N THR A 755 -8.97 25.57 8.48
CA THR A 755 -7.72 24.97 9.01
C THR A 755 -8.06 23.91 10.05
N THR A 756 -7.64 22.66 9.81
CA THR A 756 -7.92 21.53 10.71
C THR A 756 -6.66 21.06 11.43
N ILE A 757 -6.75 20.83 12.73
CA ILE A 757 -5.65 20.41 13.62
C ILE A 757 -6.12 19.22 14.46
N ALA A 758 -5.40 18.11 14.43
CA ALA A 758 -5.63 16.97 15.30
C ALA A 758 -4.76 17.07 16.56
N PHE A 759 -5.33 16.70 17.71
CA PHE A 759 -4.63 16.61 18.99
C PHE A 759 -4.59 15.14 19.42
N GLY A 760 -3.46 14.49 19.14
CA GLY A 760 -3.34 13.03 19.23
C GLY A 760 -4.44 12.32 18.44
N ASP A 761 -5.04 11.30 19.05
CA ASP A 761 -6.17 10.52 18.56
C ASP A 761 -7.48 10.86 19.32
N ARG A 762 -7.53 12.03 19.98
CA ARG A 762 -8.61 12.38 20.91
C ARG A 762 -9.48 13.56 20.47
N LEU A 763 -8.88 14.64 19.97
CA LEU A 763 -9.61 15.84 19.57
C LEU A 763 -9.24 16.30 18.16
N LEU A 764 -10.19 16.95 17.50
CA LEU A 764 -10.03 17.61 16.22
C LEU A 764 -10.53 19.06 16.32
N MET A 765 -9.69 20.01 15.98
CA MET A 765 -10.03 21.43 15.93
C MET A 765 -10.18 21.88 14.49
N LYS A 766 -11.31 22.53 14.19
CA LYS A 766 -11.58 23.20 12.92
C LYS A 766 -11.63 24.70 13.16
N ALA A 767 -10.70 25.43 12.56
CA ALA A 767 -10.63 26.89 12.63
C ALA A 767 -11.23 27.52 11.37
N TYR A 768 -12.29 28.29 11.55
CA TYR A 768 -13.00 28.96 10.46
C TYR A 768 -12.14 30.11 9.93
N ARG A 769 -11.90 30.09 8.61
CA ARG A 769 -11.05 31.10 7.96
C ARG A 769 -11.87 32.23 7.38
N ARG A 770 -13.00 31.93 6.75
CA ARG A 770 -13.97 32.94 6.30
C ARG A 770 -14.96 33.19 7.44
N LEU A 771 -15.03 34.43 7.93
CA LEU A 771 -15.85 34.78 9.07
C LEU A 771 -17.15 35.45 8.62
N GLN A 772 -18.26 35.06 9.22
CA GLN A 772 -19.57 35.67 9.02
C GLN A 772 -20.21 35.93 10.39
N PRO A 773 -20.76 37.14 10.63
CA PRO A 773 -21.47 37.43 11.87
C PRO A 773 -22.75 36.59 11.94
N GLY A 774 -23.06 36.06 13.13
CA GLY A 774 -24.23 35.24 13.41
C GLY A 774 -23.86 33.85 13.94
N ILE A 775 -24.90 33.10 14.30
CA ILE A 775 -24.78 31.73 14.82
C ILE A 775 -24.29 30.80 13.70
N ASN A 776 -23.15 30.15 13.91
CA ASN A 776 -22.62 29.18 12.97
C ASN A 776 -23.45 27.87 13.00
N PRO A 777 -23.99 27.40 11.85
CA PRO A 777 -24.81 26.20 11.78
C PRO A 777 -24.12 24.94 12.30
N GLU A 778 -22.82 24.76 12.02
CA GLU A 778 -22.08 23.55 12.44
C GLU A 778 -21.90 23.50 13.95
N LEU A 779 -21.61 24.64 14.58
CA LEU A 779 -21.57 24.75 16.04
C LEU A 779 -22.93 24.46 16.67
N GLU A 780 -23.99 25.06 16.15
CA GLU A 780 -25.36 24.91 16.66
C GLU A 780 -25.85 23.45 16.52
N MET A 781 -25.73 22.87 15.32
CA MET A 781 -26.09 21.48 15.00
C MET A 781 -25.26 20.49 15.82
N GLY A 782 -23.94 20.68 15.85
CA GLY A 782 -23.03 19.82 16.59
C GLY A 782 -23.34 19.82 18.09
N ARG A 783 -23.66 20.99 18.67
CA ARG A 783 -24.08 21.11 20.07
C ARG A 783 -25.37 20.34 20.34
N PHE A 784 -26.41 20.60 19.55
CA PHE A 784 -27.72 19.93 19.69
C PHE A 784 -27.61 18.41 19.58
N LEU A 785 -26.98 17.90 18.52
CA LEU A 785 -26.84 16.46 18.26
C LEU A 785 -26.00 15.76 19.35
N THR A 786 -24.99 16.45 19.90
CA THR A 786 -24.18 15.95 21.03
C THR A 786 -24.98 15.90 22.33
N GLU A 787 -25.87 16.87 22.56
CA GLU A 787 -26.71 16.94 23.76
C GLU A 787 -27.81 15.86 23.77
N ILE A 788 -28.45 15.62 22.62
CA ILE A 788 -29.44 14.53 22.50
C ILE A 788 -28.78 13.14 22.36
N GLY A 789 -27.46 13.08 22.22
CA GLY A 789 -26.69 11.83 22.22
C GLY A 789 -26.76 11.05 20.91
N PHE A 790 -26.81 11.72 19.76
CA PHE A 790 -26.75 11.06 18.44
C PHE A 790 -25.32 10.52 18.18
N PRO A 791 -25.13 9.21 17.96
CA PRO A 791 -23.80 8.59 17.97
C PRO A 791 -23.01 8.73 16.65
N ASN A 792 -23.68 8.92 15.51
CA ASN A 792 -23.04 8.91 14.19
C ASN A 792 -22.58 10.31 13.71
N ILE A 793 -22.06 11.12 14.63
CA ILE A 793 -21.39 12.40 14.34
C ILE A 793 -20.08 12.50 15.10
N ALA A 794 -19.21 13.43 14.70
CA ALA A 794 -18.10 13.84 15.55
C ALA A 794 -18.64 14.65 16.74
N PRO A 795 -18.58 14.15 17.99
CA PRO A 795 -19.20 14.81 19.14
C PRO A 795 -18.50 16.13 19.43
N LEU A 796 -19.27 17.18 19.75
CA LEU A 796 -18.74 18.50 20.06
C LEU A 796 -18.07 18.50 21.43
N ALA A 797 -16.80 18.89 21.49
CA ALA A 797 -16.07 19.10 22.74
C ALA A 797 -16.13 20.56 23.21
N GLY A 798 -16.12 21.53 22.29
CA GLY A 798 -16.18 22.94 22.63
C GLY A 798 -16.00 23.89 21.45
N ALA A 799 -15.96 25.19 21.72
CA ALA A 799 -15.82 26.23 20.70
C ALA A 799 -15.16 27.52 21.22
N LEU A 800 -14.69 28.34 20.28
CA LEU A 800 -14.27 29.72 20.49
C LEU A 800 -15.12 30.64 19.61
N GLU A 801 -15.76 31.61 20.24
CA GLU A 801 -16.61 32.61 19.61
C GLU A 801 -16.10 34.02 19.95
N TYR A 802 -16.32 34.99 19.06
CA TYR A 802 -16.16 36.41 19.32
C TYR A 802 -17.55 37.04 19.50
N GLU A 803 -17.79 37.66 20.65
CA GLU A 803 -19.00 38.41 20.97
C GLU A 803 -18.74 39.92 20.85
N SER A 804 -19.54 40.62 20.05
CA SER A 804 -19.52 42.10 19.95
C SER A 804 -20.29 42.76 21.12
N GLU A 805 -20.12 44.07 21.33
CA GLU A 805 -20.96 44.82 22.30
C GLU A 805 -22.44 44.83 21.91
N ASP A 806 -22.72 44.74 20.60
CA ASP A 806 -24.07 44.71 20.05
C ASP A 806 -24.76 43.34 20.23
N GLY A 807 -24.05 42.34 20.77
CA GLY A 807 -24.56 41.01 21.04
C GLY A 807 -24.41 40.00 19.90
N ASP A 808 -23.77 40.38 18.79
CA ASP A 808 -23.49 39.47 17.68
C ASP A 808 -22.34 38.51 18.04
N SER A 809 -22.57 37.21 17.87
CA SER A 809 -21.53 36.17 17.99
C SER A 809 -20.96 35.82 16.62
N THR A 810 -19.66 35.52 16.55
CA THR A 810 -18.98 34.97 15.37
C THR A 810 -18.11 33.79 15.81
N THR A 811 -18.40 32.59 15.31
CA THR A 811 -17.59 31.41 15.63
C THR A 811 -16.24 31.48 14.91
N LEU A 812 -15.16 31.31 15.68
CA LEU A 812 -13.78 31.32 15.16
C LEU A 812 -13.19 29.91 15.09
N VAL A 813 -13.49 29.06 16.08
CA VAL A 813 -12.97 27.70 16.18
C VAL A 813 -14.02 26.76 16.74
N LEU A 814 -14.08 25.55 16.18
CA LEU A 814 -14.83 24.40 16.66
C LEU A 814 -13.85 23.32 17.14
N LEU A 815 -14.16 22.63 18.24
CA LEU A 815 -13.39 21.51 18.76
C LEU A 815 -14.32 20.29 18.94
N GLN A 816 -13.98 19.19 18.31
CA GLN A 816 -14.75 17.94 18.29
C GLN A 816 -13.90 16.76 18.77
N GLY A 817 -14.55 15.65 19.12
CA GLY A 817 -13.89 14.37 19.31
C GLY A 817 -13.25 13.87 18.00
N PHE A 818 -12.06 13.30 18.10
CA PHE A 818 -11.38 12.69 16.95
C PHE A 818 -12.05 11.36 16.60
N VAL A 819 -12.34 11.17 15.32
CA VAL A 819 -12.97 9.96 14.79
C VAL A 819 -11.92 9.19 14.00
N ALA A 820 -11.48 8.03 14.50
CA ALA A 820 -10.61 7.14 13.73
C ALA A 820 -11.39 6.55 12.55
N ASN A 821 -10.94 6.82 11.32
CA ASN A 821 -11.66 6.52 10.08
C ASN A 821 -10.70 6.05 8.97
N GLN A 822 -11.26 5.44 7.92
CA GLN A 822 -10.54 4.96 6.73
C GLN A 822 -10.56 5.97 5.56
N GLY A 823 -11.01 7.21 5.78
CA GLY A 823 -11.19 8.26 4.77
C GLY A 823 -12.65 8.68 4.58
N ASP A 824 -12.89 9.58 3.63
CA ASP A 824 -14.23 10.00 3.23
C ASP A 824 -14.93 8.98 2.30
N ALA A 825 -16.25 9.00 2.31
CA ALA A 825 -17.07 8.09 1.51
C ALA A 825 -16.91 8.36 0.01
N TRP A 826 -16.54 9.58 -0.40
CA TRP A 826 -16.33 9.92 -1.81
C TRP A 826 -15.15 9.13 -2.40
N SER A 827 -14.01 9.16 -1.73
CA SER A 827 -12.79 8.43 -2.11
C SER A 827 -13.05 6.92 -2.07
N TYR A 828 -13.70 6.43 -1.01
CA TYR A 828 -14.10 5.03 -0.88
C TYR A 828 -14.98 4.56 -2.05
N THR A 829 -15.97 5.37 -2.45
CA THR A 829 -16.85 5.10 -3.59
C THR A 829 -16.11 5.11 -4.93
N LEU A 830 -15.24 6.08 -5.18
CA LEU A 830 -14.47 6.14 -6.42
C LEU A 830 -13.49 4.97 -6.58
N ASP A 831 -12.80 4.59 -5.49
CA ASP A 831 -11.90 3.43 -5.50
C ASP A 831 -12.64 2.12 -5.71
N TYR A 832 -13.88 2.01 -5.21
CA TYR A 832 -14.78 0.91 -5.53
C TYR A 832 -15.19 0.90 -7.00
N LEU A 833 -15.71 2.02 -7.51
CA LEU A 833 -16.20 2.16 -8.89
C LEU A 833 -15.10 1.90 -9.92
N LYS A 834 -13.88 2.35 -9.65
CA LYS A 834 -12.72 2.10 -10.52
C LYS A 834 -12.46 0.60 -10.69
N ARG A 835 -12.47 -0.16 -9.59
CA ARG A 835 -12.31 -1.63 -9.62
C ARG A 835 -13.46 -2.27 -10.39
N PHE A 836 -14.70 -1.85 -10.10
CA PHE A 836 -15.89 -2.34 -10.78
C PHE A 836 -15.84 -2.14 -12.31
N LEU A 837 -15.45 -0.97 -12.78
CA LEU A 837 -15.34 -0.70 -14.23
C LEU A 837 -14.16 -1.43 -14.87
N ASP A 838 -13.04 -1.59 -14.15
CA ASP A 838 -11.91 -2.40 -14.61
C ASP A 838 -12.30 -3.89 -14.79
N ASP A 839 -13.19 -4.41 -13.94
CA ASP A 839 -13.72 -5.78 -14.05
C ASP A 839 -14.69 -5.91 -15.24
N CYS A 840 -15.58 -4.93 -15.44
CA CYS A 840 -16.45 -4.88 -16.62
C CYS A 840 -15.64 -4.82 -17.94
N ARG A 841 -14.49 -4.12 -17.95
CA ARG A 841 -13.61 -4.01 -19.12
C ARG A 841 -13.01 -5.36 -19.54
N GLN A 842 -12.81 -6.28 -18.61
CA GLN A 842 -12.16 -7.58 -18.86
C GLN A 842 -13.11 -8.67 -19.39
N GLY A 843 -14.35 -8.30 -19.74
CA GLY A 843 -15.31 -9.22 -20.36
C GLY A 843 -16.02 -10.16 -19.39
N MET A 844 -16.04 -9.85 -18.08
CA MET A 844 -17.04 -10.42 -17.19
C MET A 844 -18.42 -9.91 -17.63
N GLU A 845 -19.35 -10.84 -17.91
CA GLU A 845 -20.71 -10.53 -18.32
C GLU A 845 -21.37 -9.48 -17.39
N THR A 846 -22.33 -8.75 -17.95
CA THR A 846 -23.08 -7.65 -17.34
C THR A 846 -23.46 -7.86 -15.87
N VAL A 847 -23.77 -6.77 -15.17
CA VAL A 847 -24.25 -6.77 -13.76
C VAL A 847 -25.37 -7.79 -13.51
N SER A 848 -26.17 -8.13 -14.54
CA SER A 848 -27.20 -9.16 -14.48
C SER A 848 -26.69 -10.61 -14.38
N ALA A 849 -25.44 -10.90 -14.74
CA ALA A 849 -24.83 -12.23 -14.81
C ALA A 849 -23.77 -12.48 -13.72
N ALA A 850 -23.16 -11.44 -13.15
CA ALA A 850 -22.15 -11.56 -12.10
C ALA A 850 -22.70 -12.01 -10.71
N GLY A 851 -24.02 -12.17 -10.59
CA GLY A 851 -24.68 -12.58 -9.35
C GLY A 851 -24.62 -11.51 -8.25
N ALA A 852 -25.57 -11.56 -7.33
CA ALA A 852 -25.73 -10.59 -6.24
C ALA A 852 -24.52 -10.43 -5.29
N SER A 853 -23.36 -11.10 -5.50
CA SER A 853 -22.25 -11.14 -4.54
C SER A 853 -21.15 -10.09 -4.74
N ALA A 854 -20.88 -9.61 -5.97
CA ALA A 854 -19.75 -8.71 -6.24
C ALA A 854 -20.00 -7.25 -5.79
N HIS A 855 -21.25 -6.79 -5.84
CA HIS A 855 -21.66 -5.43 -5.44
C HIS A 855 -22.34 -5.38 -4.06
N ALA A 856 -22.72 -6.52 -3.48
CA ALA A 856 -23.47 -6.60 -2.22
C ALA A 856 -22.82 -5.85 -1.06
N SER A 857 -21.48 -5.88 -0.96
CA SER A 857 -20.77 -5.16 0.12
C SER A 857 -20.94 -3.65 0.00
N TYR A 858 -20.93 -3.11 -1.23
CA TYR A 858 -21.13 -1.69 -1.46
C TYR A 858 -22.61 -1.29 -1.32
N LEU A 859 -23.55 -2.15 -1.74
CA LEU A 859 -24.98 -1.92 -1.48
C LEU A 859 -25.28 -1.91 0.01
N LEU A 860 -24.64 -2.78 0.81
CA LEU A 860 -24.75 -2.76 2.26
C LEU A 860 -24.20 -1.45 2.85
N PHE A 861 -23.10 -0.94 2.32
CA PHE A 861 -22.57 0.38 2.67
C PHE A 861 -23.57 1.50 2.34
N ALA A 862 -24.13 1.51 1.13
CA ALA A 862 -25.14 2.49 0.71
C ALA A 862 -26.40 2.42 1.58
N ALA A 863 -26.88 1.22 1.92
CA ALA A 863 -28.00 1.01 2.84
C ALA A 863 -27.69 1.48 4.26
N THR A 864 -26.46 1.23 4.76
CA THR A 864 -26.02 1.71 6.08
C THR A 864 -25.96 3.23 6.11
N LEU A 865 -25.44 3.85 5.05
CA LEU A 865 -25.45 5.31 4.87
C LEU A 865 -26.88 5.88 4.84
N GLY A 866 -27.79 5.20 4.14
CA GLY A 866 -29.23 5.52 4.16
C GLY A 866 -29.80 5.48 5.57
N ARG A 867 -29.53 4.39 6.29
CA ARG A 867 -29.98 4.18 7.68
C ARG A 867 -29.50 5.30 8.61
N ARG A 868 -28.20 5.63 8.59
CA ARG A 868 -27.66 6.71 9.43
C ARG A 868 -28.23 8.08 9.07
N THR A 869 -28.52 8.31 7.79
CA THR A 869 -29.20 9.54 7.34
C THR A 869 -30.63 9.63 7.87
N GLY A 870 -31.39 8.53 7.84
CA GLY A 870 -32.74 8.49 8.40
C GLY A 870 -32.77 8.64 9.92
N GLU A 871 -31.82 8.04 10.62
CA GLU A 871 -31.64 8.20 12.06
C GLU A 871 -31.28 9.65 12.44
N LEU A 872 -30.42 10.31 11.67
CA LEU A 872 -30.10 11.74 11.84
C LEU A 872 -31.36 12.60 11.70
N HIS A 873 -32.14 12.43 10.64
CA HIS A 873 -33.37 13.20 10.45
C HIS A 873 -34.42 12.93 11.52
N ARG A 874 -34.50 11.69 12.02
CA ARG A 874 -35.35 11.36 13.16
C ARG A 874 -34.85 12.02 14.45
N ALA A 875 -33.54 12.14 14.64
CA ALA A 875 -32.95 12.84 15.78
C ALA A 875 -33.27 14.35 15.73
N LEU A 876 -33.22 14.96 14.54
CA LEU A 876 -33.57 16.37 14.30
C LEU A 876 -35.09 16.63 14.33
N ALA A 877 -35.91 15.58 14.23
CA ALA A 877 -37.35 15.66 14.31
C ALA A 877 -37.91 15.55 15.75
N GLN A 878 -37.05 15.49 16.77
CA GLN A 878 -37.49 15.41 18.17
C GLN A 878 -37.90 16.79 18.69
N THR A 879 -39.03 16.85 19.40
CA THR A 879 -39.41 18.04 20.18
C THR A 879 -38.63 18.04 21.48
N THR A 880 -37.74 19.02 21.63
CA THR A 880 -36.80 19.15 22.77
C THR A 880 -37.06 20.42 23.59
N GLY A 881 -37.88 21.34 23.08
CA GLY A 881 -38.13 22.66 23.68
C GLY A 881 -37.18 23.75 23.18
N ASP A 882 -36.21 23.40 22.33
CA ASP A 882 -35.40 24.37 21.59
C ASP A 882 -36.16 24.77 20.31
N SER A 883 -36.66 26.01 20.26
CA SER A 883 -37.42 26.51 19.12
C SER A 883 -36.62 26.54 17.81
N ALA A 884 -35.27 26.52 17.85
CA ALA A 884 -34.45 26.44 16.64
C ALA A 884 -34.49 25.05 15.99
N PHE A 885 -34.79 23.99 16.77
CA PHE A 885 -34.80 22.59 16.33
C PHE A 885 -36.18 21.96 16.34
N ASP A 886 -37.10 22.42 17.20
CA ASP A 886 -38.44 21.85 17.33
C ASP A 886 -39.16 21.84 15.97
N PRO A 887 -39.69 20.69 15.51
CA PRO A 887 -40.32 20.60 14.19
C PRO A 887 -41.51 21.53 14.04
N GLU A 888 -41.71 22.08 12.85
CA GLU A 888 -42.85 22.94 12.51
C GLU A 888 -43.69 22.34 11.39
N PRO A 889 -45.03 22.45 11.37
CA PRO A 889 -45.83 21.99 10.24
C PRO A 889 -45.46 22.73 8.96
N ILE A 890 -45.34 22.00 7.84
CA ILE A 890 -45.19 22.62 6.52
C ILE A 890 -46.52 23.29 6.16
N SER A 891 -46.51 24.61 5.98
CA SER A 891 -47.69 25.38 5.60
C SER A 891 -47.80 25.51 4.08
N ALA A 892 -48.98 25.89 3.59
CA ALA A 892 -49.16 26.22 2.17
C ALA A 892 -48.28 27.41 1.73
N THR A 893 -47.95 28.32 2.66
CA THR A 893 -47.02 29.44 2.43
C THR A 893 -45.61 28.94 2.19
N ASP A 894 -45.13 27.97 2.99
CA ASP A 894 -43.80 27.36 2.80
C ASP A 894 -43.67 26.71 1.41
N SER A 895 -44.69 25.96 0.98
CA SER A 895 -44.69 25.33 -0.36
C SER A 895 -44.67 26.36 -1.51
N ALA A 896 -45.32 27.51 -1.33
CA ALA A 896 -45.31 28.60 -2.30
C ALA A 896 -43.93 29.27 -2.35
N GLU A 897 -43.32 29.55 -1.19
CA GLU A 897 -41.98 30.14 -1.09
C GLU A 897 -40.92 29.23 -1.72
N TRP A 898 -40.98 27.92 -1.48
CA TRP A 898 -40.07 26.96 -2.11
C TRP A 898 -40.23 26.92 -3.63
N SER A 899 -41.47 26.96 -4.12
CA SER A 899 -41.76 27.01 -5.57
C SER A 899 -41.20 28.28 -6.21
N ASP A 900 -41.39 29.44 -5.57
CA ASP A 900 -40.89 30.72 -6.07
C ASP A 900 -39.36 30.78 -6.05
N GLN A 901 -38.72 30.28 -4.99
CA GLN A 901 -37.27 30.19 -4.91
C GLN A 901 -36.72 29.35 -6.07
N ILE A 902 -37.27 28.16 -6.30
CA ILE A 902 -36.78 27.24 -7.33
C ILE A 902 -37.01 27.80 -8.73
N ARG A 903 -38.13 28.48 -8.95
CA ARG A 903 -38.38 29.23 -10.20
C ARG A 903 -37.33 30.30 -10.44
N GLY A 904 -36.94 31.03 -9.39
CA GLY A 904 -35.84 31.99 -9.42
C GLY A 904 -34.49 31.35 -9.76
N GLU A 905 -34.16 30.26 -9.08
CA GLU A 905 -32.94 29.47 -9.28
C GLU A 905 -32.81 28.96 -10.72
N ILE A 906 -33.89 28.41 -11.27
CA ILE A 906 -33.96 27.96 -12.67
C ILE A 906 -33.73 29.15 -13.61
N LYS A 907 -34.46 30.25 -13.41
CA LYS A 907 -34.34 31.45 -14.26
C LYS A 907 -32.89 31.96 -14.29
N THR A 908 -32.27 32.18 -13.14
CA THR A 908 -30.90 32.68 -13.03
C THR A 908 -29.90 31.73 -13.67
N THR A 909 -30.08 30.42 -13.50
CA THR A 909 -29.21 29.40 -14.10
C THR A 909 -29.28 29.42 -15.62
N PHE A 910 -30.49 29.49 -16.19
CA PHE A 910 -30.69 29.50 -17.64
C PHE A 910 -30.17 30.81 -18.27
N GLU A 911 -30.39 31.96 -17.63
CA GLU A 911 -29.81 33.25 -18.07
C GLU A 911 -28.27 33.21 -18.05
N ARG A 912 -27.68 32.60 -17.01
CA ARG A 912 -26.23 32.42 -16.90
C ARG A 912 -25.69 31.49 -17.99
N LEU A 913 -26.39 30.38 -18.26
CA LEU A 913 -26.01 29.42 -19.29
C LEU A 913 -26.03 30.05 -20.70
N GLU A 914 -27.03 30.90 -21.00
CA GLU A 914 -27.06 31.67 -22.26
C GLU A 914 -25.85 32.61 -22.41
N GLN A 915 -25.48 33.33 -21.35
CA GLN A 915 -24.37 34.30 -21.38
C GLN A 915 -23.02 33.67 -21.70
N ILE A 916 -22.82 32.41 -21.32
CA ILE A 916 -21.54 31.69 -21.44
C ILE A 916 -21.56 30.63 -22.54
N LEU A 917 -22.69 30.42 -23.22
CA LEU A 917 -22.90 29.37 -24.22
C LEU A 917 -21.81 29.34 -25.30
N SER A 918 -21.39 30.52 -25.77
CA SER A 918 -20.33 30.67 -26.79
C SER A 918 -18.93 30.34 -26.29
N ARG A 919 -18.74 30.19 -24.98
CA ARG A 919 -17.47 29.88 -24.31
C ARG A 919 -17.37 28.41 -23.89
N LEU A 920 -18.45 27.63 -24.03
CA LEU A 920 -18.46 26.21 -23.68
C LEU A 920 -17.82 25.34 -24.76
N PRO A 921 -17.14 24.23 -24.39
CA PRO A 921 -16.68 23.21 -25.34
C PRO A 921 -17.82 22.62 -26.16
N GLU A 922 -17.56 22.18 -27.39
CA GLU A 922 -18.58 21.73 -28.34
C GLU A 922 -19.59 20.71 -27.79
N PRO A 923 -19.19 19.62 -27.09
CA PRO A 923 -20.15 18.66 -26.54
C PRO A 923 -21.07 19.26 -25.47
N ALA A 924 -20.50 20.09 -24.58
CA ALA A 924 -21.26 20.77 -23.53
C ALA A 924 -22.18 21.86 -24.10
N ARG A 925 -21.76 22.52 -25.19
CA ARG A 925 -22.55 23.53 -25.89
C ARG A 925 -23.80 22.94 -26.53
N LEU A 926 -23.70 21.80 -27.21
CA LEU A 926 -24.84 21.11 -27.81
C LEU A 926 -25.88 20.70 -26.75
N LEU A 927 -25.41 20.14 -25.63
CA LEU A 927 -26.28 19.74 -24.54
C LEU A 927 -26.92 20.96 -23.84
N ALA A 928 -26.17 22.05 -23.69
CA ALA A 928 -26.70 23.31 -23.16
C ALA A 928 -27.77 23.94 -24.07
N GLU A 929 -27.59 23.90 -25.39
CA GLU A 929 -28.59 24.34 -26.38
C GLU A 929 -29.90 23.54 -26.21
N GLN A 930 -29.81 22.21 -26.07
CA GLN A 930 -30.97 21.34 -25.82
C GLN A 930 -31.68 21.64 -24.50
N ILE A 931 -30.94 21.89 -23.42
CA ILE A 931 -31.53 22.23 -22.11
C ILE A 931 -32.26 23.57 -22.16
N LEU A 932 -31.71 24.56 -22.90
CA LEU A 932 -32.34 25.88 -23.05
C LEU A 932 -33.73 25.78 -23.74
N GLU A 933 -33.92 24.84 -24.65
CA GLU A 933 -35.22 24.55 -25.28
C GLU A 933 -36.25 23.98 -24.29
N LEU A 934 -35.79 23.32 -23.21
CA LEU A 934 -36.64 22.71 -22.18
C LEU A 934 -37.04 23.67 -21.05
N ARG A 935 -36.81 24.98 -21.19
CA ARG A 935 -37.14 26.00 -20.18
C ARG A 935 -38.61 25.99 -19.75
N SER A 936 -39.53 25.79 -20.70
CA SER A 936 -40.97 25.72 -20.43
C SER A 936 -41.34 24.48 -19.64
N VAL A 937 -40.69 23.34 -19.90
CA VAL A 937 -40.86 22.07 -19.18
C VAL A 937 -40.38 22.19 -17.75
N ALA A 938 -39.18 22.75 -17.53
CA ALA A 938 -38.64 23.02 -16.19
C ALA A 938 -39.59 23.90 -15.37
N SER A 939 -40.14 24.95 -15.99
CA SER A 939 -41.10 25.85 -15.34
C SER A 939 -42.45 25.18 -15.02
N ALA A 940 -42.92 24.26 -15.88
CA ALA A 940 -44.17 23.54 -15.70
C ALA A 940 -44.11 22.52 -14.54
N ARG A 941 -42.93 21.91 -14.31
CA ARG A 941 -42.75 20.96 -13.19
C ARG A 941 -42.84 21.62 -11.83
N VAL A 942 -42.35 22.86 -11.68
CA VAL A 942 -42.47 23.63 -10.44
C VAL A 942 -43.93 23.88 -10.05
N ALA A 943 -44.82 24.07 -11.04
CA ALA A 943 -46.25 24.30 -10.79
C ALA A 943 -46.99 23.08 -10.18
N GLN A 944 -46.39 21.89 -10.18
CA GLN A 944 -47.01 20.68 -9.62
C GLN A 944 -47.05 20.70 -8.08
N ILE A 945 -46.21 21.48 -7.41
CA ILE A 945 -46.16 21.58 -5.93
C ILE A 945 -47.17 22.55 -5.36
N GLU A 946 -47.54 23.59 -6.11
CA GLU A 946 -48.61 24.52 -5.71
C GLU A 946 -49.95 23.78 -5.51
N ALA A 947 -50.11 22.58 -6.10
CA ALA A 947 -51.27 21.71 -5.96
C ALA A 947 -51.18 20.69 -4.80
N LEU A 948 -50.04 20.56 -4.12
CA LEU A 948 -49.84 19.56 -3.06
C LEU A 948 -50.17 20.11 -1.67
N THR A 949 -50.96 19.34 -0.91
CA THR A 949 -51.14 19.55 0.54
C THR A 949 -50.23 18.59 1.30
N LEU A 950 -49.08 19.09 1.77
CA LEU A 950 -48.06 18.27 2.42
C LEU A 950 -48.41 18.01 3.90
N GLN A 951 -48.51 16.74 4.29
CA GLN A 951 -48.66 16.34 5.70
C GLN A 951 -47.31 15.90 6.28
N ALA A 952 -46.42 16.86 6.51
CA ALA A 952 -45.11 16.65 7.12
C ALA A 952 -44.65 17.90 7.87
N MET A 953 -43.62 17.74 8.71
CA MET A 953 -42.98 18.82 9.45
C MET A 953 -41.67 19.24 8.77
N LYS A 954 -41.38 20.54 8.75
CA LYS A 954 -40.04 21.06 8.46
C LYS A 954 -39.17 20.97 9.70
N THR A 955 -37.93 20.55 9.50
CA THR A 955 -36.94 20.29 10.57
C THR A 955 -35.61 20.94 10.21
N ARG A 956 -34.67 20.97 11.15
CA ARG A 956 -33.27 21.22 10.80
C ARG A 956 -32.74 20.03 10.01
N TYR A 957 -31.80 20.30 9.12
CA TYR A 957 -31.18 19.34 8.21
C TYR A 957 -29.72 19.75 7.97
N HIS A 958 -28.92 18.88 7.34
CA HIS A 958 -27.47 19.08 7.15
C HIS A 958 -27.16 20.24 6.18
N GLY A 959 -27.89 20.36 5.07
CA GLY A 959 -27.84 21.54 4.21
C GLY A 959 -26.81 21.52 3.09
N ASP A 960 -25.76 20.70 3.20
CA ASP A 960 -24.81 20.38 2.12
C ASP A 960 -24.34 18.91 2.19
N TYR A 961 -25.28 17.98 2.21
CA TYR A 961 -24.98 16.57 2.43
C TYR A 961 -24.57 15.85 1.14
N HIS A 962 -23.35 15.31 1.12
CA HIS A 962 -22.80 14.52 0.02
C HIS A 962 -21.72 13.56 0.54
N LEU A 963 -21.20 12.66 -0.31
CA LEU A 963 -20.22 11.63 0.11
C LEU A 963 -18.92 12.19 0.72
N GLY A 964 -18.58 13.45 0.43
CA GLY A 964 -17.41 14.11 1.01
C GLY A 964 -17.60 14.50 2.49
N GLN A 965 -18.85 14.56 2.95
CA GLN A 965 -19.24 14.92 4.33
C GLN A 965 -19.57 13.70 5.18
N VAL A 966 -19.07 12.55 4.76
CA VAL A 966 -19.28 11.26 5.41
C VAL A 966 -17.93 10.59 5.55
N LEU A 967 -17.54 10.26 6.79
CA LEU A 967 -16.36 9.46 7.07
C LEU A 967 -16.75 7.99 7.16
N VAL A 968 -15.95 7.12 6.56
CA VAL A 968 -16.06 5.66 6.72
C VAL A 968 -15.30 5.26 7.97
N ALA A 969 -15.98 4.71 8.97
CA ALA A 969 -15.40 4.33 10.25
C ALA A 969 -15.72 2.87 10.58
N ARG A 970 -14.76 1.97 10.30
CA ARG A 970 -14.92 0.51 10.38
C ARG A 970 -16.02 0.03 9.43
N ASP A 971 -17.11 -0.50 9.98
CA ASP A 971 -18.27 -1.01 9.23
C ASP A 971 -19.47 -0.03 9.28
N ASP A 972 -19.26 1.21 9.73
CA ASP A 972 -20.30 2.24 9.87
C ASP A 972 -19.83 3.59 9.27
N VAL A 973 -20.72 4.58 9.30
CA VAL A 973 -20.46 5.93 8.79
C VAL A 973 -20.65 7.00 9.87
N ILE A 974 -19.84 8.06 9.79
CA ILE A 974 -19.93 9.24 10.65
C ILE A 974 -20.17 10.48 9.80
N ILE A 975 -21.24 11.23 10.10
CA ILE A 975 -21.63 12.44 9.39
C ILE A 975 -20.90 13.65 10.00
N ILE A 976 -20.30 14.48 9.15
CA ILE A 976 -19.49 15.63 9.55
C ILE A 976 -19.85 16.87 8.73
N ASP A 977 -19.38 18.05 9.14
CA ASP A 977 -19.49 19.31 8.38
C ASP A 977 -20.92 19.85 8.14
N PHE A 978 -21.62 20.14 9.24
CA PHE A 978 -22.97 20.73 9.24
C PHE A 978 -22.98 22.25 8.91
N GLU A 979 -22.02 22.76 8.15
CA GLU A 979 -21.93 24.20 7.80
C GLU A 979 -23.01 24.65 6.81
N GLY A 980 -23.55 23.72 6.01
CA GLY A 980 -24.48 23.99 4.90
C GLY A 980 -23.82 24.69 3.70
N GLU A 981 -24.60 24.90 2.63
CA GLU A 981 -24.08 25.43 1.35
C GLU A 981 -23.36 26.80 1.50
N PRO A 982 -22.06 26.91 1.16
CA PRO A 982 -21.26 28.10 1.39
C PRO A 982 -21.73 29.40 0.71
N SER A 983 -22.58 29.29 -0.32
CA SER A 983 -23.17 30.42 -1.06
C SER A 983 -24.33 31.08 -0.31
N ARG A 984 -25.01 30.36 0.59
CA ARG A 984 -26.16 30.85 1.36
C ARG A 984 -25.70 31.63 2.59
N SER A 985 -26.52 32.56 3.07
CA SER A 985 -26.31 33.25 4.34
C SER A 985 -26.48 32.30 5.54
N LEU A 986 -25.90 32.64 6.71
CA LEU A 986 -26.08 31.83 7.92
C LEU A 986 -27.56 31.68 8.32
N ALA A 987 -28.39 32.70 8.09
CA ALA A 987 -29.82 32.63 8.38
C ALA A 987 -30.54 31.61 7.50
N GLU A 988 -30.24 31.58 6.20
CA GLU A 988 -30.80 30.59 5.26
C GLU A 988 -30.33 29.17 5.58
N ARG A 989 -29.08 28.99 5.98
CA ARG A 989 -28.54 27.67 6.38
C ARG A 989 -29.14 27.14 7.68
N ARG A 990 -29.66 28.03 8.53
CA ARG A 990 -30.35 27.69 9.79
C ARG A 990 -31.85 27.46 9.62
N ALA A 991 -32.42 27.82 8.47
CA ALA A 991 -33.85 27.69 8.23
C ALA A 991 -34.28 26.22 8.25
N LYS A 992 -35.46 25.96 8.82
CA LYS A 992 -36.05 24.61 8.80
C LYS A 992 -36.61 24.32 7.41
N HIS A 993 -36.41 23.11 6.93
CA HIS A 993 -36.88 22.68 5.61
C HIS A 993 -37.30 21.21 5.65
N SER A 994 -37.83 20.71 4.54
CA SER A 994 -37.94 19.27 4.31
C SER A 994 -36.55 18.60 4.35
N PRO A 995 -36.37 17.53 5.15
CA PRO A 995 -35.11 16.77 5.22
C PRO A 995 -34.78 16.01 3.92
N LEU A 996 -35.74 15.90 2.99
CA LEU A 996 -35.52 15.29 1.67
C LEU A 996 -34.47 16.04 0.83
N ARG A 997 -34.13 17.29 1.19
CA ARG A 997 -33.01 18.01 0.56
C ARG A 997 -31.67 17.30 0.74
N ASP A 998 -31.40 16.74 1.92
CA ASP A 998 -30.16 15.99 2.18
C ASP A 998 -30.15 14.67 1.41
N VAL A 999 -31.31 14.01 1.34
CA VAL A 999 -31.50 12.79 0.54
C VAL A 999 -31.16 13.07 -0.92
N VAL A 1000 -31.68 14.17 -1.48
CA VAL A 1000 -31.34 14.60 -2.84
C VAL A 1000 -29.86 14.90 -3.00
N GLY A 1001 -29.24 15.60 -2.04
CA GLY A 1001 -27.79 15.88 -2.06
C GLY A 1001 -26.96 14.60 -2.19
N MET A 1002 -27.30 13.57 -1.41
CA MET A 1002 -26.61 12.27 -1.49
C MET A 1002 -26.88 11.53 -2.81
N LEU A 1003 -28.13 11.52 -3.28
CA LEU A 1003 -28.49 10.91 -4.57
C LEU A 1003 -27.75 11.56 -5.75
N ARG A 1004 -27.59 12.89 -5.70
CA ARG A 1004 -26.78 13.66 -6.66
C ARG A 1004 -25.29 13.34 -6.51
N SER A 1005 -24.80 13.17 -5.28
CA SER A 1005 -23.43 12.76 -5.02
C SER A 1005 -23.08 11.39 -5.62
N PHE A 1006 -24.00 10.42 -5.62
CA PHE A 1006 -23.80 9.13 -6.29
C PHE A 1006 -23.67 9.29 -7.81
N ASN A 1007 -24.54 10.10 -8.42
CA ASN A 1007 -24.42 10.39 -9.84
C ASN A 1007 -23.09 11.07 -10.17
N TYR A 1008 -22.65 12.06 -9.38
CA TYR A 1008 -21.34 12.69 -9.54
C TYR A 1008 -20.19 11.67 -9.48
N ALA A 1009 -20.25 10.71 -8.55
CA ALA A 1009 -19.24 9.66 -8.43
C ALA A 1009 -19.25 8.74 -9.67
N ALA A 1010 -20.44 8.41 -10.20
CA ALA A 1010 -20.61 7.64 -11.44
C ALA A 1010 -19.93 8.32 -12.64
N HIS A 1011 -20.23 9.60 -12.91
CA HIS A 1011 -19.63 10.32 -14.03
C HIS A 1011 -18.13 10.59 -13.81
N ALA A 1012 -17.70 10.86 -12.57
CA ALA A 1012 -16.28 11.01 -12.25
C ALA A 1012 -15.50 9.72 -12.53
N ALA A 1013 -16.05 8.56 -12.15
CA ALA A 1013 -15.45 7.26 -12.43
C ALA A 1013 -15.44 6.95 -13.94
N LEU A 1014 -16.53 7.24 -14.66
CA LEU A 1014 -16.60 7.08 -16.12
C LEU A 1014 -15.55 7.92 -16.83
N ARG A 1015 -15.39 9.19 -16.42
CA ARG A 1015 -14.37 10.09 -16.96
C ARG A 1015 -12.96 9.58 -16.67
N GLN A 1016 -12.70 9.08 -15.46
CA GLN A 1016 -11.39 8.48 -15.14
C GLN A 1016 -11.12 7.22 -15.96
N ALA A 1017 -12.13 6.37 -16.18
CA ALA A 1017 -12.02 5.13 -16.95
C ALA A 1017 -11.82 5.35 -18.45
N THR A 1018 -12.24 6.50 -18.98
CA THR A 1018 -12.19 6.85 -20.42
C THR A 1018 -11.13 7.91 -20.76
N ALA A 1019 -10.43 8.44 -19.75
CA ALA A 1019 -9.44 9.51 -19.91
C ALA A 1019 -8.24 9.17 -20.78
N ASP A 1020 -7.92 7.87 -20.95
CA ASP A 1020 -6.79 7.41 -21.77
C ASP A 1020 -7.14 7.22 -23.25
N GLY A 1021 -8.41 7.40 -23.63
CA GLY A 1021 -8.90 7.27 -25.00
C GLY A 1021 -8.94 5.82 -25.53
N THR A 1022 -8.71 4.82 -24.67
CA THR A 1022 -8.62 3.40 -25.08
C THR A 1022 -9.96 2.68 -25.17
N CYS A 1023 -11.01 3.23 -24.55
CA CYS A 1023 -12.36 2.68 -24.56
C CYS A 1023 -13.39 3.79 -24.80
N ASP A 1024 -14.39 3.49 -25.63
CA ASP A 1024 -15.54 4.38 -25.85
C ASP A 1024 -16.37 4.47 -24.55
N PRO A 1025 -16.65 5.68 -24.03
CA PRO A 1025 -17.57 5.89 -22.90
C PRO A 1025 -18.90 5.13 -23.02
N ALA A 1026 -19.41 4.92 -24.23
CA ALA A 1026 -20.63 4.15 -24.48
C ALA A 1026 -20.57 2.69 -23.97
N THR A 1027 -19.35 2.14 -23.81
CA THR A 1027 -19.14 0.77 -23.32
C THR A 1027 -19.45 0.63 -21.83
N PHE A 1028 -19.07 1.62 -21.03
CA PHE A 1028 -19.21 1.57 -19.57
C PHE A 1028 -20.54 2.16 -19.09
N LEU A 1029 -21.17 3.01 -19.89
CA LEU A 1029 -22.37 3.74 -19.53
C LEU A 1029 -23.52 2.84 -19.00
N PRO A 1030 -23.84 1.67 -19.59
CA PRO A 1030 -24.87 0.80 -19.04
C PRO A 1030 -24.56 0.26 -17.64
N HIS A 1031 -23.28 -0.01 -17.35
CA HIS A 1031 -22.83 -0.55 -16.07
C HIS A 1031 -22.87 0.51 -14.97
N VAL A 1032 -22.40 1.72 -15.28
CA VAL A 1032 -22.44 2.86 -14.36
C VAL A 1032 -23.90 3.25 -14.05
N ASN A 1033 -24.77 3.28 -15.05
CA ASN A 1033 -26.20 3.57 -14.87
C ASN A 1033 -26.91 2.51 -14.02
N ASP A 1034 -26.53 1.24 -14.16
CA ASP A 1034 -27.08 0.17 -13.34
C ASP A 1034 -26.59 0.21 -11.89
N TRP A 1035 -25.28 0.46 -11.70
CA TRP A 1035 -24.70 0.71 -10.38
C TRP A 1035 -25.39 1.89 -9.67
N GLU A 1036 -25.59 3.01 -10.37
CA GLU A 1036 -26.23 4.19 -9.78
C GLU A 1036 -27.65 3.83 -9.35
N ARG A 1037 -28.42 3.15 -10.20
CA ARG A 1037 -29.80 2.72 -9.89
C ARG A 1037 -29.85 1.85 -8.64
N GLN A 1038 -29.00 0.81 -8.55
CA GLN A 1038 -28.99 -0.10 -7.39
C GLN A 1038 -28.52 0.59 -6.12
N THR A 1039 -27.49 1.44 -6.21
CA THR A 1039 -26.96 2.21 -5.07
C THR A 1039 -28.00 3.18 -4.52
N ARG A 1040 -28.71 3.89 -5.41
CA ARG A 1040 -29.81 4.80 -5.03
C ARG A 1040 -30.95 4.05 -4.36
N ALA A 1041 -31.33 2.88 -4.88
CA ALA A 1041 -32.35 2.03 -4.28
C ALA A 1041 -31.94 1.58 -2.88
N ALA A 1042 -30.74 1.01 -2.70
CA ALA A 1042 -30.26 0.56 -1.39
C ALA A 1042 -30.17 1.70 -0.36
N PHE A 1043 -29.69 2.88 -0.77
CA PHE A 1043 -29.68 4.05 0.10
C PHE A 1043 -31.09 4.50 0.51
N LEU A 1044 -32.03 4.56 -0.44
CA LEU A 1044 -33.41 4.94 -0.15
C LEU A 1044 -34.12 3.90 0.73
N GLU A 1045 -33.89 2.60 0.50
CA GLU A 1045 -34.42 1.53 1.34
C GLU A 1045 -33.95 1.67 2.79
N GLY A 1046 -32.63 1.81 3.01
CA GLY A 1046 -32.07 2.03 4.34
C GLY A 1046 -32.56 3.34 4.99
N TYR A 1047 -32.74 4.39 4.18
CA TYR A 1047 -33.28 5.67 4.65
C TYR A 1047 -34.74 5.54 5.12
N VAL A 1048 -35.60 4.93 4.31
CA VAL A 1048 -37.02 4.72 4.62
C VAL A 1048 -37.18 3.81 5.85
N GLU A 1049 -36.37 2.75 5.94
CA GLU A 1049 -36.32 1.86 7.11
C GLU A 1049 -36.05 2.63 8.40
N ALA A 1050 -35.04 3.52 8.39
CA ALA A 1050 -34.60 4.26 9.56
C ALA A 1050 -35.50 5.44 9.94
N VAL A 1051 -35.93 6.23 8.95
CA VAL A 1051 -36.75 7.42 9.17
C VAL A 1051 -38.14 7.02 9.68
N GLY A 1052 -38.67 5.89 9.19
CA GLY A 1052 -39.94 5.30 9.62
C GLY A 1052 -41.07 6.33 9.67
N ASN A 1053 -41.81 6.36 10.79
CA ASN A 1053 -42.92 7.30 11.03
C ASN A 1053 -42.45 8.65 11.61
N SER A 1054 -41.23 9.10 11.30
CA SER A 1054 -40.75 10.42 11.74
C SER A 1054 -41.65 11.53 11.19
N PRO A 1055 -42.01 12.54 11.99
CA PRO A 1055 -42.93 13.60 11.55
C PRO A 1055 -42.34 14.47 10.43
N GLY A 1056 -41.02 14.44 10.21
CA GLY A 1056 -40.36 15.14 9.10
C GLY A 1056 -40.45 14.45 7.73
N TYR A 1057 -40.98 13.22 7.65
CA TYR A 1057 -41.09 12.45 6.41
C TYR A 1057 -42.57 12.32 5.98
N PRO A 1058 -42.95 12.72 4.75
CA PRO A 1058 -44.33 12.60 4.28
C PRO A 1058 -44.81 11.15 4.27
N THR A 1059 -46.06 10.92 4.71
CA THR A 1059 -46.67 9.58 4.74
C THR A 1059 -47.13 9.09 3.38
N ASP A 1060 -47.34 10.00 2.43
CA ASP A 1060 -47.79 9.70 1.06
C ASP A 1060 -46.57 9.55 0.13
N PRO A 1061 -46.30 8.35 -0.42
CA PRO A 1061 -45.19 8.11 -1.34
C PRO A 1061 -45.20 8.99 -2.59
N ASP A 1062 -46.38 9.38 -3.08
CA ASP A 1062 -46.50 10.24 -4.26
C ASP A 1062 -45.99 11.66 -3.93
N GLN A 1063 -46.25 12.15 -2.72
CA GLN A 1063 -45.72 13.43 -2.25
C GLN A 1063 -44.19 13.41 -2.09
N VAL A 1064 -43.63 12.30 -1.60
CA VAL A 1064 -42.17 12.12 -1.48
C VAL A 1064 -41.52 12.18 -2.87
N ASN A 1065 -42.07 11.50 -3.87
CA ASN A 1065 -41.51 11.49 -5.22
C ASN A 1065 -41.51 12.88 -5.86
N VAL A 1066 -42.59 13.64 -5.71
CA VAL A 1066 -42.65 15.02 -6.24
C VAL A 1066 -41.62 15.92 -5.56
N LEU A 1067 -41.45 15.82 -4.25
CA LEU A 1067 -40.44 16.60 -3.51
C LEU A 1067 -39.01 16.22 -3.91
N LEU A 1068 -38.72 14.93 -4.05
CA LEU A 1068 -37.41 14.46 -4.51
C LEU A 1068 -37.09 14.96 -5.91
N GLU A 1069 -38.05 14.94 -6.83
CA GLU A 1069 -37.87 15.43 -8.19
C GLU A 1069 -37.56 16.93 -8.22
N LEU A 1070 -38.35 17.72 -7.50
CA LEU A 1070 -38.17 19.16 -7.44
C LEU A 1070 -36.85 19.56 -6.79
N PHE A 1071 -36.53 19.04 -5.61
CA PHE A 1071 -35.28 19.39 -4.94
C PHE A 1071 -34.06 18.91 -5.74
N THR A 1072 -34.21 17.83 -6.52
CA THR A 1072 -33.17 17.40 -7.48
C THR A 1072 -32.96 18.46 -8.56
N LEU A 1073 -34.03 19.04 -9.10
CA LEU A 1073 -33.95 20.11 -10.10
C LEU A 1073 -33.26 21.36 -9.51
N GLU A 1074 -33.63 21.77 -8.30
CA GLU A 1074 -32.98 22.89 -7.61
C GLU A 1074 -31.49 22.63 -7.38
N LYS A 1075 -31.13 21.45 -6.84
CA LYS A 1075 -29.73 21.10 -6.58
C LYS A 1075 -28.92 21.04 -7.87
N ALA A 1076 -29.47 20.49 -8.95
CA ALA A 1076 -28.79 20.43 -10.24
C ALA A 1076 -28.56 21.84 -10.84
N CYS A 1077 -29.51 22.77 -10.67
CA CYS A 1077 -29.30 24.17 -11.06
C CYS A 1077 -28.19 24.84 -10.24
N TYR A 1078 -28.15 24.61 -8.93
CA TYR A 1078 -27.08 25.11 -8.06
C TYR A 1078 -25.71 24.57 -8.48
N GLU A 1079 -25.60 23.25 -8.65
CA GLU A 1079 -24.40 22.56 -9.08
C GLU A 1079 -23.89 23.06 -10.44
N LEU A 1080 -24.79 23.24 -11.42
CA LEU A 1080 -24.42 23.80 -12.72
C LEU A 1080 -23.74 25.16 -12.57
N ARG A 1081 -24.34 26.09 -11.82
CA ARG A 1081 -23.73 27.41 -11.61
C ARG A 1081 -22.39 27.32 -10.88
N TYR A 1082 -22.30 26.42 -9.90
CA TYR A 1082 -21.06 26.20 -9.15
C TYR A 1082 -19.93 25.72 -10.06
N GLU A 1083 -20.17 24.70 -10.89
CA GLU A 1083 -19.17 24.15 -11.80
C GLU A 1083 -18.80 25.16 -12.91
N LEU A 1084 -19.76 25.95 -13.40
CA LEU A 1084 -19.50 27.03 -14.36
C LEU A 1084 -18.51 28.08 -13.83
N ASP A 1085 -18.60 28.42 -12.55
CA ASP A 1085 -17.76 29.47 -11.95
C ASP A 1085 -16.43 28.94 -11.40
N ASN A 1086 -16.33 27.64 -11.06
CA ASN A 1086 -15.16 27.08 -10.36
C ASN A 1086 -14.40 25.99 -11.13
N ARG A 1087 -15.08 25.21 -11.99
CA ARG A 1087 -14.53 24.03 -12.67
C ARG A 1087 -15.20 23.82 -14.05
N PRO A 1088 -14.89 24.67 -15.04
CA PRO A 1088 -15.55 24.61 -16.36
C PRO A 1088 -15.48 23.23 -17.05
N ASP A 1089 -14.44 22.45 -16.74
CA ASP A 1089 -14.24 21.11 -17.30
C ASP A 1089 -15.22 20.05 -16.76
N TRP A 1090 -15.96 20.33 -15.67
CA TRP A 1090 -16.89 19.41 -15.01
C TRP A 1090 -18.36 19.72 -15.34
N VAL A 1091 -18.60 20.79 -16.10
CA VAL A 1091 -19.93 21.33 -16.43
C VAL A 1091 -20.82 20.32 -17.16
N SER A 1092 -20.26 19.33 -17.86
CA SER A 1092 -21.05 18.30 -18.54
C SER A 1092 -21.89 17.46 -17.57
N ILE A 1093 -21.42 17.20 -16.35
CA ILE A 1093 -22.10 16.35 -15.36
C ILE A 1093 -23.45 16.96 -14.92
N PRO A 1094 -23.52 18.21 -14.44
CA PRO A 1094 -24.80 18.83 -14.11
C PRO A 1094 -25.68 19.12 -15.34
N LEU A 1095 -25.10 19.32 -16.53
CA LEU A 1095 -25.88 19.44 -17.78
C LEU A 1095 -26.56 18.11 -18.14
N GLU A 1096 -25.84 16.99 -18.12
CA GLU A 1096 -26.40 15.65 -18.39
C GLU A 1096 -27.51 15.32 -17.39
N GLY A 1097 -27.27 15.56 -16.10
CA GLY A 1097 -28.28 15.38 -15.06
C GLY A 1097 -29.53 16.24 -15.22
N LEU A 1098 -29.41 17.49 -15.70
CA LEU A 1098 -30.56 18.35 -16.01
C LEU A 1098 -31.30 17.88 -17.27
N TYR A 1099 -30.56 17.49 -18.32
CA TYR A 1099 -31.14 17.03 -19.57
C TYR A 1099 -31.92 15.73 -19.38
N GLU A 1100 -31.36 14.72 -18.73
CA GLU A 1100 -32.05 13.46 -18.43
C GLU A 1100 -33.37 13.69 -17.68
N ARG A 1101 -33.37 14.64 -16.74
CA ARG A 1101 -34.56 14.94 -15.95
C ARG A 1101 -35.62 15.63 -16.80
N LEU A 1102 -35.25 16.66 -17.55
CA LEU A 1102 -36.20 17.48 -18.30
C LEU A 1102 -36.67 16.82 -19.61
N SER A 1103 -35.89 15.93 -20.21
CA SER A 1103 -36.18 15.27 -21.49
C SER A 1103 -37.10 14.05 -21.37
N CYS A 1104 -37.22 13.44 -20.19
CA CYS A 1104 -38.21 12.38 -19.96
C CYS A 1104 -39.63 12.96 -19.95
N GLU A 1105 -40.37 12.82 -21.07
CA GLU A 1105 -41.83 12.93 -21.09
C GLU A 1105 -42.43 11.79 -20.25
N THR A 1106 -43.01 12.12 -19.09
CA THR A 1106 -44.06 11.36 -18.37
C THR A 1106 -44.05 9.82 -18.58
N GLN A 1107 -42.93 9.16 -18.34
CA GLN A 1107 -42.87 7.71 -18.21
C GLN A 1107 -42.44 7.41 -16.78
N HIS A 1108 -43.39 6.83 -16.02
CA HIS A 1108 -43.25 6.29 -14.67
C HIS A 1108 -41.80 6.05 -14.28
N MET A 1109 -41.27 6.86 -13.34
CA MET A 1109 -40.30 6.32 -12.41
C MET A 1109 -40.86 5.00 -11.86
N PRO A 1110 -40.03 3.96 -11.64
CA PRO A 1110 -40.52 2.76 -10.97
C PRO A 1110 -41.21 3.23 -9.68
N ARG A 1111 -42.53 3.01 -9.63
CA ARG A 1111 -43.32 3.27 -8.43
C ARG A 1111 -42.56 2.64 -7.27
N CYS A 1112 -42.50 3.32 -6.13
CA CYS A 1112 -42.11 2.74 -4.84
C CYS A 1112 -43.14 1.67 -4.39
N ASN A 1113 -43.53 0.76 -5.28
CA ASN A 1113 -44.53 -0.28 -5.10
C ASN A 1113 -43.91 -1.68 -4.98
N ASN A 1114 -42.60 -1.79 -5.00
CA ASN A 1114 -41.89 -2.98 -4.52
C ASN A 1114 -40.97 -2.55 -3.36
N LEU A 1115 -41.60 -2.09 -2.29
CA LEU A 1115 -41.07 -2.23 -0.93
C LEU A 1115 -41.65 -3.54 -0.36
#